data_AF-A0A972X776-F1
#
_entry.id   AF-A0A972X776-F1
#
_cell.length_a   1.000
_cell.length_b   1.000
_cell.length_c   1.000
_cell.angle_alpha   90.00
_cell.angle_beta   90.00
_cell.angle_gamma   90.00
#
_symmetry.space_group_name_H-M   'P 1'
#
loop_
_entity.id
_entity.type
_entity.pdbx_description
1 polymer ?
#
loop_
_entity_poly.entity_id
_entity_poly.type
_entity_poly.pdbx_seq_one_letter_code
_entity_poly.pdbx_strand_id
1 'polypeptide(L)'
;MSLDENADGSVTRGATVAALPDLVVPTAIAEQSDGTLFVGTRDSFLYRVRDGESAVVTQTPGSRLEVRNVHALACDAADRIWAGTDNGLAVYDADRHCFDPLPAFTEPTPLPVIGLAAESDGSLLVAVQGRGIDRLAADGSVTHELPAGLMPGRRAVRFCRSSKDTLWAAGDLGLLRWGRDGRATLFDERQGIVERSLVGVLPDSHGRLWLAGRDGHLQGVRIADLDAAATAAGGVVRGIVLGPLDGLGETEFLGGLERAADGGLLATAAAGVVRLDPQSQPLATGRPAAAFSIVRRNDRTGITLRYAAVTTDAYEPPLYQTRLVGIDPGWSAPSRICERTYSAVPSGRHRFEVRQLRGDAVNDFPVGSIDVVVPVPYWRTPWFMAASLCGVASVGAAVAWWAGRTAARRRIALLEQEHERHRDRARIARDIHDSLGARVTQIAMQSDLMRRSLGQPTAAGTPTPNDQLDEQLDEIYRTARSLTRSVDEIVWAVNPANDTIQRFFTFVAHDVEEMARGGGLDLRIDVDDDVPEMVLPSSARHHLCLLVREAVANVLKHAQATTLEFRLHVRAGRLEMTIADDGRGLGSGPFFGDEHDGLANMQSRAEDLGGTITVSSAAGRGTQVQVSVPLPVAGVTAAPVKGPVAAGDRCRRTIG
;
A
#
# COMPACT_ATOMS: atom_id res chain seq x y z
N MET A 1 -53.76 34.97 45.20
CA MET A 1 -53.04 33.77 45.70
C MET A 1 -54.07 32.66 45.96
N SER A 2 -54.25 31.74 45.02
CA SER A 2 -54.70 30.35 45.22
C SER A 2 -54.33 29.56 43.96
N LEU A 3 -53.74 28.37 44.12
CA LEU A 3 -53.37 27.47 43.02
C LEU A 3 -54.46 26.41 42.92
N ASP A 4 -55.10 26.26 41.76
CA ASP A 4 -55.94 25.08 41.49
C ASP A 4 -55.05 23.94 40.99
N GLU A 5 -55.06 22.81 41.70
CA GLU A 5 -54.43 21.56 41.28
C GLU A 5 -55.31 20.84 40.26
N ASN A 6 -54.75 20.54 39.09
CA ASN A 6 -55.39 19.64 38.12
C ASN A 6 -55.16 18.17 38.51
N ALA A 7 -56.12 17.32 38.15
CA ALA A 7 -56.23 15.91 38.54
C ALA A 7 -55.15 14.97 37.97
N ASP A 8 -54.15 15.47 37.24
CA ASP A 8 -53.02 14.72 36.70
C ASP A 8 -51.68 15.04 37.39
N GLY A 9 -51.69 15.89 38.43
CA GLY A 9 -50.49 16.31 39.14
C GLY A 9 -49.60 17.27 38.34
N SER A 10 -50.05 17.74 37.17
CA SER A 10 -49.39 18.83 36.46
C SER A 10 -49.79 20.17 37.08
N VAL A 11 -48.80 20.90 37.60
CA VAL A 11 -48.98 22.27 38.08
C VAL A 11 -48.85 23.20 36.88
N THR A 12 -49.95 23.55 36.23
CA THR A 12 -49.99 24.72 35.34
C THR A 12 -49.83 25.96 36.20
N ARG A 13 -48.58 26.37 36.44
CA ARG A 13 -48.25 27.59 37.21
C ARG A 13 -48.39 28.83 36.31
N GLY A 14 -49.62 29.08 35.89
CA GLY A 14 -50.05 30.31 35.22
C GLY A 14 -51.25 30.86 35.95
N ALA A 15 -51.06 31.38 37.16
CA ALA A 15 -52.04 32.32 37.69
C ALA A 15 -51.83 33.62 36.90
N THR A 16 -52.77 33.95 36.01
CA THR A 16 -52.84 35.27 35.39
C THR A 16 -52.95 36.30 36.52
N VAL A 17 -51.84 36.96 36.85
CA VAL A 17 -51.84 38.01 37.86
C VAL A 17 -52.50 39.22 37.20
N ALA A 18 -53.79 39.37 37.50
CA ALA A 18 -54.68 40.45 37.11
C ALA A 18 -55.10 40.50 35.63
N ALA A 19 -56.39 40.79 35.42
CA ALA A 19 -56.98 41.06 34.12
C ALA A 19 -56.50 42.43 33.61
N LEU A 20 -55.26 42.49 33.12
CA LEU A 20 -54.87 43.59 32.24
C LEU A 20 -55.63 43.43 30.92
N PRO A 21 -56.12 44.51 30.28
CA PRO A 21 -56.76 44.41 28.97
C PRO A 21 -55.82 43.76 27.95
N ASP A 22 -56.34 42.86 27.10
CA ASP A 22 -55.60 42.01 26.14
C ASP A 22 -54.65 42.74 25.14
N LEU A 23 -54.64 44.07 25.13
CA LEU A 23 -53.80 44.90 24.24
C LEU A 23 -52.61 45.59 24.93
N VAL A 24 -52.42 45.39 26.23
CA VAL A 24 -51.45 46.20 26.99
C VAL A 24 -50.11 45.45 27.13
N VAL A 25 -49.05 46.02 26.52
CA VAL A 25 -47.67 45.52 26.71
C VAL A 25 -47.06 46.20 27.95
N PRO A 26 -46.89 45.50 29.07
CA PRO A 26 -46.25 46.08 30.26
C PRO A 26 -44.76 46.33 30.00
N THR A 27 -44.27 47.53 30.34
CA THR A 27 -42.87 47.95 30.18
C THR A 27 -42.12 48.01 31.50
N ALA A 28 -42.84 48.23 32.61
CA ALA A 28 -42.30 48.30 33.96
C ALA A 28 -43.34 47.86 34.98
N ILE A 29 -42.88 47.34 36.12
CA ILE A 29 -43.73 46.94 37.25
C ILE A 29 -43.07 47.37 38.56
N ALA A 30 -43.86 47.77 39.55
CA ALA A 30 -43.41 48.00 40.92
C ALA A 30 -44.53 47.62 41.91
N GLU A 31 -44.18 47.12 43.09
CA GLU A 31 -45.12 46.71 44.14
C GLU A 31 -44.90 47.57 45.39
N GLN A 32 -45.98 48.06 45.99
CA GLN A 32 -45.97 48.71 47.30
C GLN A 32 -46.09 47.68 48.43
N SER A 33 -45.70 48.08 49.64
CA SER A 33 -45.74 47.22 50.83
C SER A 33 -47.14 46.69 51.19
N ASP A 34 -48.20 47.37 50.73
CA ASP A 34 -49.60 46.99 50.94
C ASP A 34 -50.16 46.00 49.90
N GLY A 35 -49.31 45.52 48.97
CA GLY A 35 -49.67 44.60 47.90
C GLY A 35 -50.27 45.27 46.66
N THR A 36 -50.27 46.60 46.60
CA THR A 36 -50.69 47.35 45.40
C THR A 36 -49.61 47.26 44.32
N LEU A 37 -49.97 46.78 43.14
CA LEU A 37 -49.09 46.69 41.97
C LEU A 37 -49.30 47.88 41.03
N PHE A 38 -48.20 48.48 40.59
CA PHE A 38 -48.18 49.51 39.54
C PHE A 38 -47.56 48.94 38.28
N VAL A 39 -48.29 49.04 37.16
CA VAL A 39 -47.86 48.52 35.85
C VAL A 39 -47.79 49.66 34.85
N GLY A 40 -46.58 49.97 34.41
CA GLY A 40 -46.30 50.95 33.35
C GLY A 40 -46.43 50.31 31.98
N THR A 41 -46.93 51.07 31.01
CA THR A 41 -47.20 50.57 29.66
C THR A 41 -46.64 51.48 28.59
N ARG A 42 -46.37 50.92 27.41
CA ARG A 42 -45.81 51.66 26.27
C ARG A 42 -46.81 52.69 25.70
N ASP A 43 -48.12 52.48 25.88
CA ASP A 43 -49.16 53.31 25.29
C ASP A 43 -49.66 54.43 26.22
N SER A 44 -48.80 54.89 27.14
CA SER A 44 -49.02 56.03 28.06
C SER A 44 -49.94 55.80 29.27
N PHE A 45 -50.36 54.57 29.55
CA PHE A 45 -51.19 54.30 30.73
C PHE A 45 -50.38 53.65 31.85
N LEU A 46 -50.58 54.14 33.07
CA LEU A 46 -50.15 53.47 34.28
C LEU A 46 -51.38 52.83 34.92
N TYR A 47 -51.28 51.53 35.19
CA TYR A 47 -52.33 50.80 35.88
C TYR A 47 -51.95 50.59 37.33
N ARG A 48 -52.91 50.82 38.22
CA ARG A 48 -52.84 50.40 39.61
C ARG A 48 -53.72 49.16 39.76
N VAL A 49 -53.16 48.09 40.27
CA VAL A 49 -53.81 46.80 40.45
C VAL A 49 -53.82 46.46 41.93
N ARG A 50 -55.02 46.24 42.49
CA ARG A 50 -55.20 45.83 43.88
C ARG A 50 -56.39 44.87 43.96
N ASP A 51 -56.25 43.77 44.71
CA ASP A 51 -57.30 42.77 44.89
C ASP A 51 -57.91 42.22 43.59
N GLY A 52 -57.12 42.21 42.50
CA GLY A 52 -57.56 41.73 41.17
C GLY A 52 -58.29 42.77 40.31
N GLU A 53 -58.58 43.95 40.85
CA GLU A 53 -59.15 45.07 40.09
C GLU A 53 -58.04 45.98 39.56
N SER A 54 -58.09 46.29 38.26
CA SER A 54 -57.17 47.25 37.62
C SER A 54 -57.88 48.58 37.41
N ALA A 55 -57.28 49.67 37.90
CA ALA A 55 -57.70 51.03 37.61
C ALA A 55 -56.59 51.77 36.87
N VAL A 56 -56.93 52.47 35.78
CA VAL A 56 -56.01 53.42 35.16
C VAL A 56 -55.77 54.56 36.16
N VAL A 57 -54.51 54.86 36.43
CA VAL A 57 -54.13 56.06 37.17
C VAL A 57 -54.35 57.26 36.25
N THR A 58 -55.57 57.77 36.26
CA THR A 58 -55.98 58.91 35.44
C THR A 58 -55.24 60.14 35.90
N GLN A 59 -54.44 60.75 35.02
CA GLN A 59 -53.79 62.01 35.32
C GLN A 59 -54.84 63.11 35.44
N THR A 60 -54.94 63.71 36.62
CA THR A 60 -55.79 64.88 36.87
C THR A 60 -55.39 66.00 35.90
N PRO A 61 -56.34 66.64 35.18
CA PRO A 61 -56.03 67.81 34.35
C PRO A 61 -55.35 68.89 35.18
N GLY A 62 -54.09 69.21 34.87
CA GLY A 62 -53.24 70.11 35.66
C GLY A 62 -51.98 69.47 36.26
N SER A 63 -51.77 68.15 36.10
CA SER A 63 -50.47 67.50 36.34
C SER A 63 -49.36 68.20 35.55
N ARG A 64 -48.22 68.50 36.19
CA ARG A 64 -47.07 69.17 35.55
C ARG A 64 -46.32 68.30 34.56
N LEU A 65 -46.49 66.98 34.64
CA LEU A 65 -45.91 66.03 33.68
C LEU A 65 -47.04 65.18 33.09
N GLU A 66 -47.22 65.25 31.77
CA GLU A 66 -47.90 64.17 31.06
C GLU A 66 -46.98 62.95 31.11
N VAL A 67 -47.23 62.03 32.05
CA VAL A 67 -46.50 60.76 32.12
C VAL A 67 -46.92 59.92 30.92
N ARG A 68 -46.20 60.07 29.82
CA ARG A 68 -46.29 59.25 28.63
C ARG A 68 -45.04 58.39 28.56
N ASN A 69 -45.21 57.16 28.08
CA ASN A 69 -44.12 56.19 27.87
C ASN A 69 -43.32 55.94 29.16
N VAL A 70 -43.93 55.22 30.12
CA VAL A 70 -43.23 54.80 31.34
C VAL A 70 -42.22 53.71 30.99
N HIS A 71 -40.93 54.00 31.13
CA HIS A 71 -39.85 53.06 30.82
C HIS A 71 -39.40 52.25 32.04
N ALA A 72 -39.56 52.81 33.23
CA ALA A 72 -39.15 52.20 34.49
C ALA A 72 -40.05 52.65 35.64
N LEU A 73 -40.27 51.75 36.60
CA LEU A 73 -40.94 52.02 37.86
C LEU A 73 -40.06 51.47 38.98
N ALA A 74 -40.07 52.14 40.13
CA ALA A 74 -39.43 51.63 41.35
C ALA A 74 -40.24 52.07 42.57
N CYS A 75 -40.37 51.18 43.56
CA CYS A 75 -40.87 51.54 44.88
C CYS A 75 -39.67 51.78 45.80
N ASP A 76 -39.63 52.94 46.48
CA ASP A 76 -38.58 53.22 47.45
C ASP A 76 -38.90 52.69 48.86
N ALA A 77 -37.93 52.77 49.78
CA ALA A 77 -38.09 52.31 51.15
C ALA A 77 -39.14 53.10 51.97
N ALA A 78 -39.61 54.25 51.46
CA ALA A 78 -40.69 55.04 52.04
C ALA A 78 -42.05 54.72 51.39
N ASP A 79 -42.13 53.63 50.64
CA ASP A 79 -43.30 53.14 49.91
C ASP A 79 -43.80 54.10 48.81
N ARG A 80 -42.92 55.00 48.32
CA ARG A 80 -43.24 55.92 47.22
C ARG A 80 -42.93 55.28 45.88
N ILE A 81 -43.82 55.47 44.91
CA ILE A 81 -43.63 54.98 43.54
C ILE A 81 -42.95 56.06 42.69
N TRP A 82 -41.84 55.70 42.08
CA TRP A 82 -41.09 56.53 41.14
C TRP A 82 -41.31 56.03 39.72
N ALA A 83 -41.45 56.96 38.77
CA ALA A 83 -41.61 56.67 37.35
C ALA A 83 -40.54 57.37 36.51
N GLY A 84 -39.85 56.57 35.71
CA GLY A 84 -38.97 57.02 34.64
C GLY A 84 -39.75 57.17 33.34
N THR A 85 -39.67 58.35 32.73
CA THR A 85 -40.44 58.73 31.55
C THR A 85 -39.53 59.32 30.47
N ASP A 86 -40.07 59.55 29.27
CA ASP A 86 -39.37 60.33 28.22
C ASP A 86 -39.01 61.75 28.69
N ASN A 87 -39.77 62.29 29.65
CA ASN A 87 -39.64 63.65 30.14
C ASN A 87 -38.93 63.74 31.50
N GLY A 88 -38.21 62.70 31.91
CA GLY A 88 -37.44 62.66 33.15
C GLY A 88 -38.06 61.78 34.24
N LEU A 89 -37.70 62.09 35.49
CA LEU A 89 -38.11 61.34 36.68
C LEU A 89 -39.29 62.03 37.37
N ALA A 90 -40.29 61.26 37.78
CA ALA A 90 -41.41 61.74 38.58
C ALA A 90 -41.74 60.80 39.75
N VAL A 91 -42.35 61.34 40.80
CA VAL A 91 -42.80 60.60 41.98
C VAL A 91 -44.32 60.63 42.07
N TYR A 92 -44.93 59.51 42.43
CA TYR A 92 -46.37 59.40 42.58
C TYR A 92 -46.83 60.08 43.88
N ASP A 93 -47.77 61.01 43.75
CA ASP A 93 -48.53 61.60 44.84
C ASP A 93 -49.85 60.83 44.99
N ALA A 94 -49.98 60.10 46.10
CA ALA A 94 -51.15 59.28 46.39
C ALA A 94 -52.42 60.10 46.68
N ASP A 95 -52.28 61.32 47.22
CA ASP A 95 -53.41 62.19 47.58
C ASP A 95 -54.01 62.84 46.34
N ARG A 96 -53.16 63.20 45.38
CA ARG A 96 -53.56 63.88 44.12
C ARG A 96 -53.77 62.91 42.95
N HIS A 97 -53.38 61.66 43.12
CA HIS A 97 -53.34 60.63 42.08
C HIS A 97 -52.58 61.08 40.82
N CYS A 98 -51.48 61.83 40.99
CA CYS A 98 -50.66 62.33 39.89
C CYS A 98 -49.17 62.06 40.13
N PHE A 99 -48.34 62.30 39.11
CA PHE A 99 -46.89 62.19 39.21
C PHE A 99 -46.26 63.58 39.20
N ASP A 100 -45.57 63.92 40.28
CA ASP A 100 -44.87 65.19 40.41
C ASP A 100 -43.46 65.05 39.83
N PRO A 101 -43.07 65.90 38.85
CA PRO A 101 -41.75 65.86 38.25
C PRO A 101 -40.67 66.30 39.23
N LEU A 102 -39.51 65.65 39.17
CA LEU A 102 -38.35 66.03 39.96
C LEU A 102 -37.44 66.98 39.16
N PRO A 103 -37.30 68.27 39.54
CA PRO A 103 -36.58 69.28 38.75
C PRO A 103 -35.16 68.88 38.35
N ALA A 104 -34.45 68.13 39.19
CA ALA A 104 -33.11 67.64 38.93
C ALA A 104 -32.97 66.75 37.67
N PHE A 105 -34.08 66.16 37.21
CA PHE A 105 -34.13 65.29 36.02
C PHE A 105 -35.04 65.82 34.91
N THR A 106 -35.73 66.95 35.12
CA THR A 106 -36.64 67.55 34.14
C THR A 106 -36.16 68.91 33.61
N GLU A 107 -35.27 69.60 34.31
CA GLU A 107 -34.73 70.91 33.92
C GLU A 107 -33.21 70.86 33.68
N PRO A 108 -32.63 71.73 32.81
CA PRO A 108 -33.30 72.63 31.87
C PRO A 108 -33.84 71.91 30.62
N THR A 109 -33.33 70.72 30.32
CA THR A 109 -33.80 69.86 29.22
C THR A 109 -34.09 68.48 29.79
N PRO A 110 -35.35 68.00 29.71
CA PRO A 110 -35.68 66.66 30.17
C PRO A 110 -34.99 65.62 29.29
N LEU A 111 -34.37 64.63 29.93
CA LEU A 111 -33.79 63.47 29.25
C LEU A 111 -34.58 62.21 29.63
N PRO A 112 -34.75 61.25 28.71
CA PRO A 112 -35.45 60.01 29.01
C PRO A 112 -34.78 59.25 30.16
N VAL A 113 -35.56 58.91 31.18
CA VAL A 113 -35.15 58.01 32.26
C VAL A 113 -35.56 56.59 31.86
N ILE A 114 -34.57 55.74 31.63
CA ILE A 114 -34.73 54.41 31.00
C ILE A 114 -34.62 53.25 32.00
N GLY A 115 -34.27 53.53 33.25
CA GLY A 115 -34.15 52.52 34.30
C GLY A 115 -34.10 53.17 35.68
N LEU A 116 -34.67 52.48 36.67
CA LEU A 116 -34.72 52.89 38.07
C LEU A 116 -34.41 51.70 38.96
N ALA A 117 -33.68 51.92 40.04
CA ALA A 117 -33.50 50.93 41.11
C ALA A 117 -33.45 51.63 42.47
N ALA A 118 -34.33 51.22 43.38
CA ALA A 118 -34.33 51.72 44.75
C ALA A 118 -33.26 51.01 45.60
N GLU A 119 -32.59 51.76 46.46
CA GLU A 119 -31.59 51.25 47.40
C GLU A 119 -32.16 51.18 48.82
N SER A 120 -31.63 50.26 49.63
CA SER A 120 -32.11 50.01 51.01
C SER A 120 -31.92 51.19 51.97
N ASP A 121 -31.03 52.12 51.65
CA ASP A 121 -30.79 53.36 52.41
C ASP A 121 -31.69 54.52 51.95
N GLY A 122 -32.64 54.26 51.06
CA GLY A 122 -33.63 55.23 50.58
C GLY A 122 -33.15 56.10 49.42
N SER A 123 -31.94 55.87 48.88
CA SER A 123 -31.54 56.48 47.61
C SER A 123 -32.11 55.75 46.40
N LEU A 124 -32.11 56.44 45.27
CA LEU A 124 -32.59 55.94 44.00
C LEU A 124 -31.47 56.05 42.96
N LEU A 125 -31.16 54.95 42.30
CA LEU A 125 -30.30 54.93 41.12
C LEU A 125 -31.16 55.17 39.88
N VAL A 126 -30.75 56.13 39.06
CA VAL A 126 -31.51 56.68 37.93
C VAL A 126 -30.66 56.58 36.67
N ALA A 127 -31.04 55.69 35.75
CA ALA A 127 -30.40 55.62 34.43
C ALA A 127 -31.05 56.61 33.47
N VAL A 128 -30.26 57.60 33.06
CA VAL A 128 -30.66 58.68 32.16
C VAL A 128 -30.00 58.47 30.80
N GLN A 129 -30.80 58.43 29.74
CA GLN A 129 -30.32 58.21 28.39
C GLN A 129 -29.31 59.30 27.98
N GLY A 130 -28.12 58.89 27.55
CA GLY A 130 -27.05 59.79 27.13
C GLY A 130 -26.24 60.44 28.27
N ARG A 131 -26.66 60.28 29.53
CA ARG A 131 -25.94 60.79 30.72
C ARG A 131 -25.29 59.67 31.53
N GLY A 132 -25.94 58.51 31.63
CA GLY A 132 -25.43 57.34 32.36
C GLY A 132 -26.32 57.00 33.55
N ILE A 133 -25.73 56.66 34.71
CA ILE A 133 -26.45 56.36 35.95
C ILE A 133 -26.08 57.41 37.01
N ASP A 134 -27.11 58.06 37.52
CA ASP A 134 -27.05 59.04 38.61
C ASP A 134 -27.63 58.42 39.88
N ARG A 135 -27.13 58.82 41.05
CA ARG A 135 -27.69 58.48 42.35
C ARG A 135 -28.36 59.70 42.98
N LEU A 136 -29.66 59.59 43.22
CA LEU A 136 -30.48 60.54 43.97
C LEU A 136 -30.51 60.07 45.43
N ALA A 137 -29.85 60.80 46.33
CA ALA A 137 -29.88 60.51 47.76
C ALA A 137 -31.23 60.92 48.39
N ALA A 138 -31.51 60.37 49.58
CA ALA A 138 -32.75 60.66 50.31
C ALA A 138 -32.92 62.15 50.69
N ASP A 139 -31.82 62.91 50.77
CA ASP A 139 -31.81 64.36 50.99
C ASP A 139 -32.06 65.19 49.73
N GLY A 140 -32.23 64.53 48.57
CA GLY A 140 -32.44 65.16 47.27
C GLY A 140 -31.14 65.50 46.51
N SER A 141 -29.96 65.23 47.07
CA SER A 141 -28.70 65.45 46.37
C SER A 141 -28.50 64.43 45.24
N VAL A 142 -27.98 64.88 44.10
CA VAL A 142 -27.71 64.05 42.92
C VAL A 142 -26.20 63.93 42.70
N THR A 143 -25.72 62.70 42.54
CA THR A 143 -24.31 62.37 42.28
C THR A 143 -24.19 61.46 41.05
N HIS A 144 -23.17 61.66 40.22
CA HIS A 144 -22.94 60.80 39.05
C HIS A 144 -22.18 59.54 39.46
N GLU A 145 -22.72 58.36 39.14
CA GLU A 145 -22.12 57.05 39.49
C GLU A 145 -21.43 56.41 38.30
N LEU A 146 -22.09 56.37 37.15
CA LEU A 146 -21.57 55.73 35.93
C LEU A 146 -21.79 56.64 34.71
N PRO A 147 -20.76 57.00 33.93
CA PRO A 147 -20.91 57.82 32.74
C PRO A 147 -21.53 57.03 31.57
N ALA A 148 -22.29 57.70 30.71
CA ALA A 148 -22.97 57.09 29.55
C ALA A 148 -22.04 56.28 28.62
N GLY A 149 -20.78 56.68 28.47
CA GLY A 149 -19.81 56.00 27.59
C GLY A 149 -19.43 54.59 28.05
N LEU A 150 -19.73 54.22 29.30
CA LEU A 150 -19.45 52.90 29.87
C LEU A 150 -20.69 52.01 29.95
N MET A 151 -21.88 52.52 29.62
CA MET A 151 -23.11 51.73 29.64
C MET A 151 -23.00 50.53 28.68
N PRO A 152 -23.52 49.34 29.04
CA PRO A 152 -23.43 48.12 28.21
C PRO A 152 -24.42 48.13 27.04
N GLY A 153 -24.37 49.20 26.24
CA GLY A 153 -25.12 49.38 25.00
C GLY A 153 -26.19 50.47 25.07
N ARG A 154 -27.11 50.50 24.08
CA ARG A 154 -28.00 51.65 23.83
C ARG A 154 -29.44 51.46 24.29
N ARG A 155 -29.83 50.26 24.71
CA ARG A 155 -31.23 49.92 25.07
C ARG A 155 -31.35 49.44 26.51
N ALA A 156 -32.49 49.78 27.14
CA ALA A 156 -33.03 49.33 28.42
C ALA A 156 -32.02 48.64 29.35
N VAL A 157 -31.28 49.43 30.12
CA VAL A 157 -30.33 48.91 31.10
C VAL A 157 -31.08 48.57 32.38
N ARG A 158 -31.12 47.29 32.74
CA ARG A 158 -31.41 46.89 34.11
C ARG A 158 -30.12 46.91 34.88
N PHE A 159 -30.15 47.47 36.07
CA PHE A 159 -28.99 47.57 36.93
C PHE A 159 -29.41 47.31 38.36
N CYS A 160 -28.47 46.76 39.10
CA CYS A 160 -28.68 46.46 40.51
C CYS A 160 -27.35 46.63 41.24
N ARG A 161 -27.44 46.86 42.54
CA ARG A 161 -26.28 46.95 43.41
C ARG A 161 -26.22 45.69 44.26
N SER A 162 -25.11 44.95 44.14
CA SER A 162 -24.92 43.71 44.90
C SER A 162 -24.38 43.98 46.31
N SER A 163 -23.58 45.04 46.45
CA SER A 163 -23.00 45.53 47.70
C SER A 163 -22.74 47.04 47.54
N LYS A 164 -22.50 47.78 48.63
CA LYS A 164 -22.25 49.24 48.58
C LYS A 164 -21.17 49.66 47.56
N ASP A 165 -20.27 48.76 47.18
CA ASP A 165 -19.10 49.07 46.36
C ASP A 165 -19.15 48.53 44.92
N THR A 166 -20.22 47.83 44.50
CA THR A 166 -20.29 47.26 43.13
C THR A 166 -21.67 47.39 42.50
N LEU A 167 -21.71 48.10 41.37
CA LEU A 167 -22.85 48.27 40.50
C LEU A 167 -22.76 47.28 39.33
N TRP A 168 -23.86 46.59 39.06
CA TRP A 168 -24.02 45.69 37.93
C TRP A 168 -25.03 46.27 36.96
N ALA A 169 -24.72 46.25 35.67
CA ALA A 169 -25.62 46.72 34.62
C ALA A 169 -25.66 45.69 33.48
N ALA A 170 -26.86 45.27 33.10
CA ALA A 170 -27.14 44.38 31.98
C ALA A 170 -27.61 45.18 30.76
N GLY A 171 -27.13 44.83 29.58
CA GLY A 171 -27.58 45.43 28.32
C GLY A 171 -27.25 44.58 27.10
N ASP A 172 -27.33 45.17 25.91
CA ASP A 172 -27.12 44.52 24.61
C ASP A 172 -25.65 44.15 24.32
N LEU A 173 -24.71 44.60 25.15
CA LEU A 173 -23.30 44.23 25.05
C LEU A 173 -22.86 43.17 26.08
N GLY A 174 -23.75 42.76 26.98
CA GLY A 174 -23.47 41.81 28.06
C GLY A 174 -23.64 42.44 29.45
N LEU A 175 -22.85 41.94 30.41
CA LEU A 175 -22.91 42.36 31.80
C LEU A 175 -21.72 43.28 32.13
N LEU A 176 -22.01 44.51 32.53
CA LEU A 176 -21.03 45.45 33.06
C LEU A 176 -20.95 45.35 34.59
N ARG A 177 -19.73 45.22 35.09
CA ARG A 177 -19.36 45.45 36.48
C ARG A 177 -18.70 46.82 36.62
N TRP A 178 -19.16 47.62 37.56
CA TRP A 178 -18.54 48.90 37.92
C TRP A 178 -18.24 48.93 39.41
N GLY A 179 -16.94 48.95 39.74
CA GLY A 179 -16.47 49.09 41.11
C GLY A 179 -16.31 50.55 41.51
N ARG A 180 -16.37 50.83 42.82
CA ARG A 180 -16.10 52.16 43.39
C ARG A 180 -14.65 52.63 43.18
N ASP A 181 -13.76 51.71 42.81
CA ASP A 181 -12.39 51.99 42.36
C ASP A 181 -12.33 52.62 40.95
N GLY A 182 -13.48 52.81 40.29
CA GLY A 182 -13.59 53.40 38.95
C GLY A 182 -13.24 52.41 37.84
N ARG A 183 -13.15 51.11 38.13
CA ARG A 183 -12.86 50.09 37.12
C ARG A 183 -14.15 49.51 36.55
N ALA A 184 -14.30 49.63 35.24
CA ALA A 184 -15.33 48.96 34.45
C ALA A 184 -14.81 47.64 33.90
N THR A 185 -15.57 46.56 34.05
CA THR A 185 -15.30 45.27 33.42
C THR A 185 -16.56 44.79 32.71
N LEU A 186 -16.45 44.52 31.40
CA LEU A 186 -17.51 43.92 30.61
C LEU A 186 -17.30 42.40 30.55
N PHE A 187 -18.38 41.66 30.81
CA PHE A 187 -18.48 40.23 30.64
C PHE A 187 -19.37 39.92 29.44
N ASP A 188 -18.84 39.17 28.48
CA ASP A 188 -19.54 38.71 27.28
C ASP A 188 -19.51 37.17 27.13
N GLU A 189 -19.94 36.68 25.97
CA GLU A 189 -19.99 35.25 25.63
C GLU A 189 -18.63 34.55 25.73
N ARG A 190 -17.53 35.28 25.45
CA ARG A 190 -16.17 34.72 25.54
C ARG A 190 -15.75 34.49 26.97
N GLN A 191 -16.35 35.23 27.90
CA GLN A 191 -16.10 35.13 29.34
C GLN A 191 -17.14 34.25 30.04
N GLY A 192 -18.04 33.59 29.30
CA GLY A 192 -18.97 32.59 29.85
C GLY A 192 -20.36 33.12 30.17
N ILE A 193 -20.72 34.33 29.73
CA ILE A 193 -22.12 34.78 29.72
C ILE A 193 -22.85 34.05 28.58
N VAL A 194 -24.01 33.44 28.83
CA VAL A 194 -24.69 32.60 27.83
C VAL A 194 -25.24 33.42 26.67
N GLU A 195 -25.88 34.55 26.98
CA GLU A 195 -26.47 35.44 26.00
C GLU A 195 -25.82 36.82 26.05
N ARG A 196 -25.47 37.34 24.88
CA ARG A 196 -24.95 38.71 24.78
C ARG A 196 -26.00 39.78 25.13
N SER A 197 -27.25 39.57 24.74
CA SER A 197 -28.33 40.55 24.95
C SER A 197 -29.06 40.28 26.26
N LEU A 198 -28.60 40.91 27.34
CA LEU A 198 -29.21 40.77 28.65
C LEU A 198 -30.34 41.79 28.82
N VAL A 199 -31.46 41.34 29.39
CA VAL A 199 -32.66 42.14 29.65
C VAL A 199 -32.96 42.29 31.15
N GLY A 200 -32.31 41.52 32.02
CA GLY A 200 -32.50 41.57 33.46
C GLY A 200 -31.25 41.17 34.23
N VAL A 201 -31.05 41.78 35.39
CA VAL A 201 -29.98 41.46 36.33
C VAL A 201 -30.50 41.62 37.76
N LEU A 202 -30.32 40.60 38.60
CA LEU A 202 -30.79 40.62 39.97
C LEU A 202 -29.90 39.75 40.87
N PRO A 203 -29.43 40.27 42.02
CA PRO A 203 -28.70 39.46 42.98
C PRO A 203 -29.69 38.63 43.83
N ASP A 204 -29.35 37.37 44.09
CA ASP A 204 -30.06 36.55 45.06
C ASP A 204 -29.47 36.70 46.48
N SER A 205 -30.18 36.15 47.47
CA SER A 205 -29.74 36.17 48.87
C SER A 205 -28.58 35.22 49.17
N HIS A 206 -28.09 34.45 48.19
CA HIS A 206 -27.02 33.47 48.33
C HIS A 206 -25.72 33.90 47.62
N GLY A 207 -25.66 35.16 47.18
CA GLY A 207 -24.46 35.71 46.54
C GLY A 207 -24.29 35.29 45.08
N ARG A 208 -25.37 34.91 44.39
CA ARG A 208 -25.39 34.81 42.93
C ARG A 208 -26.03 36.03 42.30
N LEU A 209 -25.58 36.34 41.10
CA LEU A 209 -26.16 37.30 40.20
C LEU A 209 -26.89 36.51 39.11
N TRP A 210 -28.20 36.70 39.04
CA TRP A 210 -29.04 36.12 38.01
C TRP A 210 -29.15 37.07 36.82
N LEU A 211 -28.93 36.54 35.63
CA LEU A 211 -28.92 37.23 34.36
C LEU A 211 -30.03 36.67 33.49
N ALA A 212 -30.95 37.52 33.04
CA ALA A 212 -31.98 37.14 32.08
C ALA A 212 -31.53 37.57 30.68
N GLY A 213 -31.36 36.60 29.79
CA GLY A 213 -31.11 36.80 28.37
C GLY A 213 -32.43 37.02 27.61
N ARG A 214 -32.38 37.72 26.48
CA ARG A 214 -33.57 37.96 25.65
C ARG A 214 -34.12 36.68 25.03
N ASP A 215 -33.26 35.73 24.68
CA ASP A 215 -33.61 34.51 23.95
C ASP A 215 -34.12 33.38 24.88
N GLY A 216 -34.44 33.72 26.13
CA GLY A 216 -35.10 32.82 27.07
C GLY A 216 -34.17 32.07 28.01
N HIS A 217 -32.89 32.43 28.11
CA HIS A 217 -31.98 31.84 29.09
C HIS A 217 -31.90 32.67 30.37
N LEU A 218 -31.92 31.99 31.52
CA LEU A 218 -31.57 32.53 32.83
C LEU A 218 -30.25 31.94 33.29
N GLN A 219 -29.30 32.79 33.65
CA GLN A 219 -27.98 32.38 34.12
C GLN A 219 -27.69 32.89 35.53
N GLY A 220 -27.52 31.98 36.49
CA GLY A 220 -27.12 32.28 37.87
C GLY A 220 -25.63 32.09 38.10
N VAL A 221 -24.87 33.18 38.12
CA VAL A 221 -23.40 33.20 38.31
C VAL A 221 -23.06 33.65 39.73
N ARG A 222 -22.09 33.04 40.42
CA ARG A 222 -21.67 33.55 41.74
C ARG A 222 -20.98 34.90 41.58
N ILE A 223 -21.36 35.88 42.40
CA ILE A 223 -20.77 37.23 42.39
C ILE A 223 -19.26 37.15 42.66
N ALA A 224 -18.84 36.28 43.60
CA ALA A 224 -17.42 36.04 43.89
C ALA A 224 -16.62 35.52 42.67
N ASP A 225 -17.24 34.71 41.81
CA ASP A 225 -16.58 34.21 40.59
C ASP A 225 -16.45 35.32 39.54
N LEU A 226 -17.47 36.19 39.42
CA LEU A 226 -17.40 37.39 38.58
C LEU A 226 -16.33 38.37 39.07
N ASP A 227 -16.25 38.61 40.38
CA ASP A 227 -15.22 39.47 40.97
C ASP A 227 -13.81 38.91 40.73
N ALA A 228 -13.62 37.60 40.92
CA ALA A 228 -12.35 36.94 40.62
C ALA A 228 -12.00 37.07 39.12
N ALA A 229 -12.96 36.82 38.24
CA ALA A 229 -12.78 36.93 36.79
C ALA A 229 -12.50 38.36 36.32
N ALA A 230 -13.01 39.39 37.03
CA ALA A 230 -12.71 40.79 36.71
C ALA A 230 -11.23 41.15 36.94
N THR A 231 -10.56 40.47 37.87
CA THR A 231 -9.15 40.71 38.18
C THR A 231 -8.18 39.83 37.37
N ALA A 232 -8.65 38.70 36.84
CA ALA A 232 -7.85 37.76 36.07
C ALA A 232 -7.94 38.05 34.56
N ALA A 233 -6.80 38.18 33.87
CA ALA A 233 -6.77 38.33 32.43
C ALA A 233 -7.33 37.07 31.74
N GLY A 234 -8.50 37.21 31.09
CA GLY A 234 -9.20 36.09 30.43
C GLY A 234 -9.99 35.20 31.39
N GLY A 235 -10.39 35.70 32.56
CA GLY A 235 -11.27 34.97 33.48
C GLY A 235 -12.59 34.58 32.82
N VAL A 236 -12.89 33.28 32.82
CA VAL A 236 -14.18 32.73 32.36
C VAL A 236 -15.01 32.41 33.59
N VAL A 237 -16.24 32.92 33.63
CA VAL A 237 -17.21 32.60 34.66
C VAL A 237 -18.08 31.42 34.24
N ARG A 238 -18.53 30.66 35.24
CA ARG A 238 -19.50 29.59 35.06
C ARG A 238 -20.66 29.82 36.01
N GLY A 239 -21.84 29.44 35.56
CA GLY A 239 -23.07 29.61 36.33
C GLY A 239 -24.07 28.55 35.93
N ILE A 240 -25.10 28.44 36.76
CA ILE A 240 -26.26 27.61 36.45
C ILE A 240 -26.97 28.27 35.27
N VAL A 241 -27.27 27.53 34.22
CA VAL A 241 -28.03 28.00 33.07
C VAL A 241 -29.35 27.25 33.06
N LEU A 242 -30.43 27.99 32.95
CA LEU A 242 -31.79 27.49 32.78
C LEU A 242 -32.29 28.05 31.45
N GLY A 243 -32.62 27.17 30.50
CA GLY A 243 -33.18 27.56 29.21
C GLY A 243 -34.68 27.29 29.12
N PRO A 244 -35.31 27.60 27.96
CA PRO A 244 -36.72 27.28 27.65
C PRO A 244 -37.13 25.84 27.98
N LEU A 245 -36.13 24.99 27.92
CA LEU A 245 -36.14 23.56 27.99
C LEU A 245 -36.07 23.05 29.45
N ASP A 246 -35.69 23.88 30.41
CA ASP A 246 -35.70 23.55 31.85
C ASP A 246 -37.04 23.88 32.54
N GLY A 247 -38.13 23.88 31.77
CA GLY A 247 -39.48 24.21 32.24
C GLY A 247 -39.82 25.71 32.17
N LEU A 248 -38.97 26.53 31.56
CA LEU A 248 -39.22 27.96 31.33
C LEU A 248 -40.18 28.23 30.16
N GLY A 249 -40.28 27.30 29.19
CA GLY A 249 -41.04 27.45 27.95
C GLY A 249 -40.30 28.28 26.90
N GLU A 250 -40.63 28.13 25.62
CA GLU A 250 -40.10 28.97 24.53
C GLU A 250 -40.65 30.39 24.67
N THR A 251 -39.99 31.21 25.48
CA THR A 251 -40.45 32.58 25.76
C THR A 251 -39.28 33.55 25.83
N GLU A 252 -39.36 34.64 25.07
CA GLU A 252 -38.42 35.76 25.20
C GLU A 252 -38.66 36.47 26.54
N PHE A 253 -37.58 36.77 27.28
CA PHE A 253 -37.68 37.61 28.47
C PHE A 253 -37.81 39.09 28.07
N LEU A 254 -38.75 39.80 28.68
CA LEU A 254 -39.07 41.20 28.38
C LEU A 254 -38.44 42.19 29.36
N GLY A 255 -37.67 41.69 30.34
CA GLY A 255 -36.77 42.49 31.16
C GLY A 255 -37.26 42.86 32.56
N GLY A 256 -38.27 42.19 33.10
CA GLY A 256 -38.59 42.24 34.54
C GLY A 256 -37.95 41.03 35.22
N LEU A 257 -36.89 41.24 36.00
CA LEU A 257 -36.36 40.23 36.91
C LEU A 257 -36.44 40.83 38.31
N GLU A 258 -37.36 40.31 39.13
CA GLU A 258 -37.69 40.85 40.45
C GLU A 258 -37.62 39.77 41.52
N ARG A 259 -37.41 40.20 42.76
CA ARG A 259 -37.39 39.28 43.90
C ARG A 259 -38.80 39.12 44.45
N ALA A 260 -39.29 37.89 44.53
CA ALA A 260 -40.55 37.61 45.20
C ALA A 260 -40.41 37.77 46.73
N ALA A 261 -41.52 38.04 47.42
CA ALA A 261 -41.54 38.25 48.87
C ALA A 261 -41.00 37.04 49.68
N ASP A 262 -41.14 35.83 49.14
CA ASP A 262 -40.62 34.59 49.75
C ASP A 262 -39.17 34.26 49.37
N GLY A 263 -38.50 35.15 48.63
CA GLY A 263 -37.11 34.98 48.21
C GLY A 263 -36.92 34.26 46.88
N GLY A 264 -38.01 33.84 46.21
CA GLY A 264 -37.97 33.38 44.81
C GLY A 264 -37.63 34.49 43.81
N LEU A 265 -37.38 34.10 42.56
CA LEU A 265 -37.16 35.01 41.44
C LEU A 265 -38.40 35.03 40.54
N LEU A 266 -38.83 36.22 40.13
CA LEU A 266 -39.90 36.43 39.18
C LEU A 266 -39.31 37.01 37.90
N ALA A 267 -39.54 36.36 36.77
CA ALA A 267 -39.08 36.79 35.46
C ALA A 267 -40.27 37.07 34.53
N THR A 268 -40.30 38.21 33.85
CA THR A 268 -41.34 38.53 32.86
C THR A 268 -40.94 38.02 31.48
N ALA A 269 -41.82 37.23 30.88
CA ALA A 269 -41.63 36.62 29.58
C ALA A 269 -42.82 36.88 28.65
N ALA A 270 -42.64 36.68 27.35
CA ALA A 270 -43.67 36.93 26.35
C ALA A 270 -44.99 36.16 26.59
N ALA A 271 -44.91 34.97 27.21
CA ALA A 271 -46.08 34.16 27.55
C ALA A 271 -46.64 34.40 28.97
N GLY A 272 -46.05 35.31 29.76
CA GLY A 272 -46.50 35.62 31.13
C GLY A 272 -45.35 35.80 32.13
N VAL A 273 -45.66 35.67 33.42
CA VAL A 273 -44.67 35.77 34.50
C VAL A 273 -44.23 34.37 34.93
N VAL A 274 -42.93 34.10 34.85
CA VAL A 274 -42.33 32.84 35.28
C VAL A 274 -41.76 33.01 36.68
N ARG A 275 -42.15 32.12 37.59
CA ARG A 275 -41.60 32.08 38.94
C ARG A 275 -40.56 30.96 39.06
N LEU A 276 -39.35 31.33 39.45
CA LEU A 276 -38.26 30.41 39.73
C LEU A 276 -37.94 30.37 41.21
N ASP A 277 -37.68 29.18 41.72
CA ASP A 277 -37.02 29.01 43.01
C ASP A 277 -35.51 28.85 42.75
N PRO A 278 -34.67 29.84 43.10
CA PRO A 278 -33.23 29.77 42.91
C PRO A 278 -32.55 28.64 43.70
N GLN A 279 -33.25 28.05 44.68
CA GLN A 279 -32.79 26.87 45.41
C GLN A 279 -33.29 25.54 44.84
N SER A 280 -34.25 25.56 43.91
CA SER A 280 -34.68 24.34 43.24
C SER A 280 -33.52 23.84 42.36
N GLN A 281 -32.81 22.83 42.85
CA GLN A 281 -31.90 22.10 42.00
C GLN A 281 -32.74 21.46 40.89
N PRO A 282 -32.34 21.54 39.61
CA PRO A 282 -32.95 20.68 38.61
C PRO A 282 -32.86 19.26 39.15
N LEU A 283 -34.02 18.60 39.29
CA LEU A 283 -34.12 17.24 39.81
C LEU A 283 -32.96 16.44 39.21
N ALA A 284 -32.03 16.03 40.06
CA ALA A 284 -30.96 15.12 39.66
C ALA A 284 -31.61 13.76 39.42
N THR A 285 -32.34 13.63 38.31
CA THR A 285 -32.74 12.34 37.80
C THR A 285 -31.45 11.58 37.56
N GLY A 286 -31.35 10.44 38.24
CA GLY A 286 -30.11 9.73 38.49
C GLY A 286 -29.27 9.57 37.23
N ARG A 287 -27.95 9.61 37.41
CA ARG A 287 -26.92 9.28 36.39
C ARG A 287 -27.49 8.32 35.35
N PRO A 288 -27.89 8.78 34.15
CA PRO A 288 -28.27 7.84 33.12
C PRO A 288 -26.99 7.07 32.83
N ALA A 289 -27.03 5.75 32.97
CA ALA A 289 -26.06 4.90 32.33
C ALA A 289 -26.12 5.29 30.86
N ALA A 290 -25.12 6.03 30.37
CA ALA A 290 -25.14 6.54 29.02
C ALA A 290 -25.05 5.35 28.06
N ALA A 291 -26.20 4.80 27.72
CA ALA A 291 -26.35 3.85 26.64
C ALA A 291 -26.19 4.67 25.36
N PHE A 292 -24.98 4.63 24.80
CA PHE A 292 -24.73 5.22 23.49
C PHE A 292 -25.15 4.23 22.42
N SER A 293 -26.07 4.64 21.55
CA SER A 293 -26.29 3.92 20.29
C SER A 293 -25.27 4.42 19.29
N ILE A 294 -24.30 3.59 18.93
CA ILE A 294 -23.27 3.92 17.94
C ILE A 294 -23.48 3.07 16.69
N VAL A 295 -23.85 3.69 15.59
CA VAL A 295 -24.06 3.03 14.31
C VAL A 295 -22.89 3.33 13.39
N ARG A 296 -22.19 2.26 12.98
CA ARG A 296 -21.16 2.32 11.96
C ARG A 296 -21.79 2.21 10.58
N ARG A 297 -21.57 3.21 9.73
CA ARG A 297 -21.82 3.14 8.30
C ARG A 297 -20.48 3.16 7.56
N ASN A 298 -20.20 2.10 6.82
CA ASN A 298 -19.10 2.10 5.87
C ASN A 298 -19.63 2.71 4.57
N ASP A 299 -19.04 3.80 4.11
CA ASP A 299 -19.27 4.34 2.77
C ASP A 299 -18.05 4.07 1.87
N ARG A 300 -18.11 4.50 0.60
CA ARG A 300 -16.98 4.34 -0.34
C ARG A 300 -15.77 5.23 0.00
N THR A 301 -15.95 6.18 0.92
CA THR A 301 -15.03 7.29 1.19
C THR A 301 -14.46 7.30 2.60
N GLY A 302 -14.89 6.40 3.49
CA GLY A 302 -14.54 6.40 4.90
C GLY A 302 -15.45 5.58 5.81
N ILE A 303 -15.26 5.80 7.12
CA ILE A 303 -16.05 5.21 8.20
C ILE A 303 -16.80 6.35 8.88
N THR A 304 -18.12 6.29 8.82
CA THR A 304 -19.00 7.22 9.50
C THR A 304 -19.55 6.57 10.76
N LEU A 305 -19.38 7.26 11.88
CA LEU A 305 -19.86 6.85 13.20
C LEU A 305 -20.92 7.86 13.64
N ARG A 306 -22.16 7.37 13.76
CA ARG A 306 -23.27 8.14 14.32
C ARG A 306 -23.47 7.71 15.76
N TYR A 307 -23.62 8.66 16.65
CA TYR A 307 -23.73 8.41 18.09
C TYR A 307 -24.85 9.26 18.69
N ALA A 308 -25.58 8.70 19.64
CA ALA A 308 -26.55 9.43 20.44
C ALA A 308 -26.54 8.88 21.86
N ALA A 309 -26.60 9.77 22.86
CA ALA A 309 -26.87 9.38 24.23
C ALA A 309 -28.39 9.25 24.43
N VAL A 310 -28.83 8.16 25.06
CA VAL A 310 -30.22 8.05 25.53
C VAL A 310 -30.35 8.81 26.83
N THR A 311 -31.01 9.97 26.78
CA THR A 311 -31.29 10.81 27.96
C THR A 311 -32.79 10.98 28.10
N THR A 312 -33.34 10.70 29.28
CA THR A 312 -34.76 10.87 29.59
C THR A 312 -35.16 12.32 29.84
N ASP A 313 -34.20 13.17 30.24
CA ASP A 313 -34.46 14.56 30.69
C ASP A 313 -33.53 15.57 30.01
N ALA A 314 -33.26 15.43 28.70
CA ALA A 314 -32.48 16.44 27.98
C ALA A 314 -33.41 17.20 27.04
N TYR A 315 -33.92 18.32 27.54
CA TYR A 315 -34.71 19.21 26.70
C TYR A 315 -33.81 19.95 25.68
N GLU A 316 -32.52 20.23 25.96
CA GLU A 316 -31.53 20.63 24.93
C GLU A 316 -30.73 19.43 24.37
N PRO A 317 -30.44 19.41 23.06
CA PRO A 317 -29.54 18.40 22.50
C PRO A 317 -28.15 18.56 23.11
N PRO A 318 -27.62 17.52 23.77
CA PRO A 318 -26.41 17.67 24.54
C PRO A 318 -25.18 17.86 23.65
N LEU A 319 -24.16 18.53 24.21
CA LEU A 319 -22.86 18.66 23.55
C LEU A 319 -22.08 17.35 23.68
N TYR A 320 -21.43 16.95 22.59
CA TYR A 320 -20.60 15.75 22.54
C TYR A 320 -19.15 16.10 22.28
N GLN A 321 -18.26 15.32 22.87
CA GLN A 321 -16.86 15.22 22.45
C GLN A 321 -16.56 13.80 22.04
N THR A 322 -15.74 13.67 21.00
CA THR A 322 -15.40 12.38 20.43
C THR A 322 -13.90 12.29 20.19
N ARG A 323 -13.39 11.06 20.22
CA ARG A 323 -12.04 10.75 19.75
C ARG A 323 -11.96 9.31 19.24
N LEU A 324 -11.09 9.08 18.28
CA LEU A 324 -10.66 7.76 17.84
C LEU A 324 -9.25 7.51 18.40
N VAL A 325 -9.16 6.59 19.35
CA VAL A 325 -7.91 6.30 20.09
C VAL A 325 -6.82 5.84 19.10
N GLY A 326 -5.67 6.52 19.13
CA GLY A 326 -4.53 6.25 18.25
C GLY A 326 -4.54 7.03 16.92
N ILE A 327 -5.63 7.75 16.61
CA ILE A 327 -5.76 8.58 15.40
C ILE A 327 -5.90 10.06 15.78
N ASP A 328 -6.84 10.39 16.67
CA ASP A 328 -7.05 11.76 17.13
C ASP A 328 -6.03 12.13 18.23
N PRO A 329 -5.44 13.34 18.21
CA PRO A 329 -4.47 13.78 19.23
C PRO A 329 -5.12 14.03 20.61
N GLY A 330 -6.43 14.13 20.68
CA GLY A 330 -7.20 14.39 21.90
C GLY A 330 -8.70 14.39 21.66
N TRP A 331 -9.47 14.81 22.67
CA TRP A 331 -10.91 15.03 22.52
C TRP A 331 -11.18 16.18 21.55
N SER A 332 -12.19 16.02 20.71
CA SER A 332 -12.64 17.10 19.83
C SER A 332 -13.21 18.30 20.57
N ALA A 333 -13.37 19.42 19.87
CA ALA A 333 -14.21 20.52 20.34
C ALA A 333 -15.64 20.01 20.64
N PRO A 334 -16.31 20.56 21.67
CA PRO A 334 -17.72 20.29 21.94
C PRO A 334 -18.57 20.58 20.71
N SER A 335 -19.43 19.64 20.32
CA SER A 335 -20.32 19.79 19.16
C SER A 335 -21.67 19.15 19.41
N ARG A 336 -22.73 19.75 18.87
CA ARG A 336 -24.09 19.18 18.84
C ARG A 336 -24.25 18.15 17.70
N ILE A 337 -23.26 18.02 16.82
CA ILE A 337 -23.29 17.07 15.71
C ILE A 337 -23.08 15.65 16.25
N CYS A 338 -24.05 14.78 15.98
CA CYS A 338 -24.12 13.38 16.39
C CYS A 338 -23.47 12.41 15.38
N GLU A 339 -22.53 12.91 14.58
CA GLU A 339 -21.92 12.18 13.48
C GLU A 339 -20.46 12.61 13.29
N ARG A 340 -19.59 11.61 13.07
CA ARG A 340 -18.18 11.83 12.76
C ARG A 340 -17.72 10.89 11.66
N THR A 341 -17.07 11.45 10.65
CA THR A 341 -16.61 10.71 9.47
C THR A 341 -15.08 10.74 9.41
N TYR A 342 -14.49 9.55 9.24
CA TYR A 342 -13.06 9.37 9.06
C TYR A 342 -12.78 8.81 7.66
N SER A 343 -12.09 9.58 6.82
CA SER A 343 -11.86 9.22 5.42
C SER A 343 -10.79 8.15 5.21
N ALA A 344 -9.82 8.06 6.13
CA ALA A 344 -8.67 7.16 6.01
C ALA A 344 -8.25 6.61 7.38
N VAL A 345 -8.93 5.56 7.83
CA VAL A 345 -8.55 4.84 9.06
C VAL A 345 -7.61 3.69 8.70
N PRO A 346 -6.40 3.61 9.27
CA PRO A 346 -5.48 2.48 9.08
C PRO A 346 -6.14 1.14 9.40
N SER A 347 -5.72 0.06 8.75
CA SER A 347 -6.15 -1.29 9.11
C SER A 347 -5.73 -1.63 10.53
N GLY A 348 -6.65 -2.18 11.33
CA GLY A 348 -6.42 -2.44 12.74
C GLY A 348 -7.69 -2.39 13.58
N ARG A 349 -7.55 -2.64 14.88
CA ARG A 349 -8.60 -2.40 15.88
C ARG A 349 -8.41 -0.98 16.41
N HIS A 350 -9.42 -0.16 16.23
CA HIS A 350 -9.47 1.20 16.78
C HIS A 350 -10.62 1.28 17.76
N ARG A 351 -10.49 2.11 18.80
CA ARG A 351 -11.57 2.35 19.76
C ARG A 351 -12.10 3.76 19.57
N PHE A 352 -13.35 3.87 19.16
CA PHE A 352 -14.04 5.15 19.11
C PHE A 352 -14.66 5.43 20.47
N GLU A 353 -14.41 6.61 21.01
CA GLU A 353 -14.91 7.07 22.29
C GLU A 353 -15.73 8.34 22.11
N VAL A 354 -16.90 8.37 22.74
CA VAL A 354 -17.80 9.51 22.79
C VAL A 354 -18.15 9.79 24.24
N ARG A 355 -18.14 11.07 24.61
CA ARG A 355 -18.64 11.52 25.91
C ARG A 355 -19.60 12.68 25.73
N GLN A 356 -20.59 12.71 26.60
CA GLN A 356 -21.55 13.79 26.69
C GLN A 356 -21.02 14.85 27.68
N LEU A 357 -21.25 16.12 27.36
CA LEU A 357 -21.03 17.25 28.24
C LEU A 357 -22.40 17.71 28.77
N ARG A 358 -22.57 17.75 30.09
CA ARG A 358 -23.75 18.31 30.78
C ARG A 358 -23.26 19.20 31.93
N GLY A 359 -23.47 20.52 31.83
CA GLY A 359 -23.07 21.48 32.86
C GLY A 359 -21.56 21.52 33.19
N ASP A 360 -21.24 21.94 34.41
CA ASP A 360 -19.92 22.41 34.87
C ASP A 360 -18.83 21.31 34.98
N ALA A 361 -19.20 20.03 34.91
CA ALA A 361 -18.31 18.90 35.18
C ALA A 361 -17.90 18.15 33.90
N VAL A 362 -16.82 18.58 33.25
CA VAL A 362 -16.26 17.92 32.04
C VAL A 362 -15.68 16.52 32.33
N ASN A 363 -15.48 16.16 33.61
CA ASN A 363 -14.58 15.07 34.01
C ASN A 363 -15.23 13.84 34.63
N ASP A 364 -16.57 13.76 34.74
CA ASP A 364 -17.21 12.66 35.50
C ASP A 364 -18.36 11.94 34.77
N PHE A 365 -18.48 12.14 33.45
CA PHE A 365 -19.48 11.46 32.63
C PHE A 365 -18.97 10.15 32.02
N PRO A 366 -19.79 9.08 32.00
CA PRO A 366 -19.42 7.80 31.40
C PRO A 366 -19.10 7.96 29.90
N VAL A 367 -17.97 7.39 29.49
CA VAL A 367 -17.51 7.38 28.09
C VAL A 367 -18.16 6.19 27.38
N GLY A 368 -18.96 6.46 26.35
CA GLY A 368 -19.40 5.44 25.41
C GLY A 368 -18.26 5.05 24.49
N SER A 369 -18.09 3.76 24.23
CA SER A 369 -17.07 3.32 23.28
C SER A 369 -17.53 2.15 22.42
N ILE A 370 -17.09 2.14 21.16
CA ILE A 370 -17.25 1.01 20.24
C ILE A 370 -15.92 0.67 19.58
N ASP A 371 -15.68 -0.63 19.39
CA ASP A 371 -14.53 -1.11 18.64
C ASP A 371 -14.82 -1.03 17.12
N VAL A 372 -13.97 -0.26 16.43
CA VAL A 372 -13.97 -0.13 14.98
C VAL A 372 -12.86 -1.02 14.42
N VAL A 373 -13.25 -2.18 13.89
CA VAL A 373 -12.32 -3.09 13.22
C VAL A 373 -12.27 -2.77 11.74
N VAL A 374 -11.11 -2.32 11.27
CA VAL A 374 -10.81 -2.11 9.85
C VAL A 374 -9.99 -3.32 9.36
N PRO A 375 -10.56 -4.20 8.52
CA PRO A 375 -9.87 -5.39 8.08
C PRO A 375 -8.62 -5.03 7.28
N VAL A 376 -7.59 -5.88 7.39
CA VAL A 376 -6.43 -5.78 6.53
C VAL A 376 -6.87 -6.13 5.10
N PRO A 377 -6.50 -5.34 4.07
CA PRO A 377 -6.85 -5.66 2.69
C PRO A 377 -6.41 -7.07 2.32
N TYR A 378 -7.26 -7.82 1.60
CA TYR A 378 -7.01 -9.23 1.31
C TYR A 378 -5.69 -9.47 0.59
N TRP A 379 -5.24 -8.54 -0.26
CA TRP A 379 -3.96 -8.65 -0.97
C TRP A 379 -2.71 -8.52 -0.10
N ARG A 380 -2.85 -8.03 1.14
CA ARG A 380 -1.76 -7.97 2.14
C ARG A 380 -1.77 -9.17 3.09
N THR A 381 -2.70 -10.09 2.93
CA THR A 381 -2.75 -11.28 3.79
C THR A 381 -1.68 -12.30 3.38
N PRO A 382 -1.10 -13.07 4.33
CA PRO A 382 -0.05 -14.05 4.03
C PRO A 382 -0.46 -15.10 3.00
N TRP A 383 -1.71 -15.56 3.04
CA TRP A 383 -2.20 -16.57 2.11
C TRP A 383 -2.27 -16.03 0.68
N PHE A 384 -2.68 -14.77 0.48
CA PHE A 384 -2.78 -14.17 -0.86
C PHE A 384 -1.39 -13.91 -1.45
N MET A 385 -0.45 -13.45 -0.63
CA MET A 385 0.95 -13.30 -1.03
C MET A 385 1.57 -14.66 -1.41
N ALA A 386 1.31 -15.71 -0.62
CA ALA A 386 1.75 -17.06 -0.95
C ALA A 386 1.12 -17.57 -2.26
N ALA A 387 -0.18 -17.37 -2.45
CA ALA A 387 -0.88 -17.75 -3.69
C ALA A 387 -0.33 -17.01 -4.92
N SER A 388 -0.03 -15.72 -4.78
CA SER A 388 0.59 -14.90 -5.84
C SER A 388 1.98 -15.41 -6.20
N LEU A 389 2.80 -15.72 -5.19
CA LEU A 389 4.14 -16.29 -5.39
C LEU A 389 4.08 -17.67 -6.06
N CYS A 390 3.16 -18.55 -5.62
CA CYS A 390 2.90 -19.82 -6.27
C CYS A 390 2.43 -19.65 -7.72
N GLY A 391 1.58 -18.65 -7.98
CA GLY A 391 1.15 -18.28 -9.33
C GLY A 391 2.35 -17.94 -10.22
N VAL A 392 3.22 -17.03 -9.77
CA VAL A 392 4.44 -16.67 -10.51
C VAL A 392 5.37 -17.87 -10.71
N ALA A 393 5.57 -18.69 -9.68
CA ALA A 393 6.40 -19.90 -9.77
C ALA A 393 5.83 -20.93 -10.76
N SER A 394 4.51 -21.12 -10.78
CA SER A 394 3.82 -22.03 -11.69
C SER A 394 3.95 -21.59 -13.15
N VAL A 395 3.84 -20.28 -13.41
CA VAL A 395 4.07 -19.71 -14.74
C VAL A 395 5.53 -19.91 -15.15
N GLY A 396 6.48 -19.64 -14.24
CA GLY A 396 7.91 -19.88 -14.49
C GLY A 396 8.22 -21.35 -14.81
N ALA A 397 7.64 -22.28 -14.05
CA ALA A 397 7.78 -23.72 -14.29
C ALA A 397 7.16 -24.16 -15.62
N ALA A 398 5.99 -23.61 -15.99
CA ALA A 398 5.35 -23.88 -17.27
C ALA A 398 6.20 -23.40 -18.45
N VAL A 399 6.79 -22.20 -18.35
CA VAL A 399 7.72 -21.66 -19.36
C VAL A 399 8.98 -22.52 -19.46
N ALA A 400 9.60 -22.89 -18.33
CA ALA A 400 10.78 -23.74 -18.31
C ALA A 400 10.50 -25.13 -18.90
N TRP A 401 9.35 -25.73 -18.57
CA TRP A 401 8.92 -27.01 -19.13
C TRP A 401 8.68 -26.92 -20.64
N TRP A 402 8.02 -25.84 -21.11
CA TRP A 402 7.80 -25.60 -22.53
C TRP A 402 9.12 -25.42 -23.30
N ALA A 403 10.05 -24.63 -22.76
CA ALA A 403 11.38 -24.44 -23.32
C ALA A 403 12.20 -25.75 -23.35
N GLY A 404 12.16 -26.53 -22.28
CA GLY A 404 12.81 -27.84 -22.21
C GLY A 404 12.23 -28.83 -23.23
N ARG A 405 10.91 -28.87 -23.37
CA ARG A 405 10.22 -29.76 -24.32
C ARG A 405 10.50 -29.40 -25.77
N THR A 406 10.56 -28.11 -26.09
CA THR A 406 10.92 -27.65 -27.44
C THR A 406 12.39 -27.93 -27.77
N ALA A 407 13.30 -27.73 -26.81
CA ALA A 407 14.71 -28.11 -26.96
C ALA A 407 14.90 -29.62 -27.14
N ALA A 408 14.20 -30.45 -26.36
CA ALA A 408 14.26 -31.90 -26.47
C ALA A 408 13.80 -32.40 -27.84
N ARG A 409 12.71 -31.84 -28.39
CA ARG A 409 12.23 -32.18 -29.74
C ARG A 409 13.26 -31.87 -30.83
N ARG A 410 13.97 -30.74 -30.72
CA ARG A 410 15.05 -30.39 -31.66
C ARG A 410 16.21 -31.38 -31.60
N ARG A 411 16.58 -31.86 -30.40
CA ARG A 411 17.65 -32.87 -30.24
C ARG A 411 17.27 -34.20 -30.87
N ILE A 412 16.04 -34.66 -30.67
CA ILE A 412 15.56 -35.92 -31.25
C ILE A 412 15.59 -35.83 -32.78
N ALA A 413 15.10 -34.74 -33.36
CA ALA A 413 15.11 -34.55 -34.82
C ALA A 413 16.53 -34.55 -35.43
N LEU A 414 17.52 -33.99 -34.72
CA LEU A 414 18.92 -34.03 -35.16
C LEU A 414 19.50 -35.44 -35.12
N LEU A 415 19.21 -36.20 -34.05
CA LEU A 415 19.67 -37.59 -33.92
C LEU A 415 19.03 -38.50 -34.98
N GLU A 416 17.76 -38.26 -35.32
CA GLU A 416 17.07 -38.98 -36.40
C GLU A 416 17.76 -38.73 -37.76
N GLN A 417 18.13 -37.48 -38.07
CA GLN A 417 18.88 -37.15 -39.29
C GLN A 417 20.24 -37.84 -39.37
N GLU A 418 20.97 -37.94 -38.25
CA GLU A 418 22.24 -38.68 -38.21
C GLU A 418 22.01 -40.17 -38.46
N HIS A 419 21.01 -40.76 -37.83
CA HIS A 419 20.67 -42.18 -38.01
C HIS A 419 20.27 -42.51 -39.46
N GLU A 420 19.51 -41.64 -40.12
CA GLU A 420 19.14 -41.81 -41.53
C GLU A 420 20.38 -41.78 -42.43
N ARG A 421 21.28 -40.81 -42.24
CA ARG A 421 22.54 -40.73 -43.00
C ARG A 421 23.42 -41.97 -42.81
N HIS A 422 23.50 -42.51 -41.59
CA HIS A 422 24.25 -43.73 -41.33
C HIS A 422 23.62 -44.96 -41.99
N ARG A 423 22.29 -45.08 -41.98
CA ARG A 423 21.58 -46.16 -42.69
C ARG A 423 21.78 -46.08 -44.19
N ASP A 424 21.75 -44.88 -44.76
CA ASP A 424 21.98 -44.69 -46.20
C ASP A 424 23.39 -45.09 -46.61
N ARG A 425 24.40 -44.68 -45.84
CA ARG A 425 25.79 -45.13 -46.07
C ARG A 425 25.95 -46.65 -45.99
N ALA A 426 25.37 -47.28 -44.98
CA ALA A 426 25.44 -48.73 -44.82
C ALA A 426 24.69 -49.48 -45.93
N ARG A 427 23.60 -48.92 -46.43
CA ARG A 427 22.83 -49.45 -47.55
C ARG A 427 23.60 -49.33 -48.86
N ILE A 428 24.13 -48.14 -49.16
CA ILE A 428 24.96 -47.88 -50.35
C ILE A 428 26.15 -48.84 -50.38
N ALA A 429 26.85 -49.02 -49.27
CA ALA A 429 27.98 -49.96 -49.19
C ALA A 429 27.57 -51.41 -49.50
N ARG A 430 26.40 -51.86 -49.02
CA ARG A 430 25.87 -53.21 -49.29
C ARG A 430 25.41 -53.37 -50.75
N ASP A 431 24.72 -52.38 -51.29
CA ASP A 431 24.26 -52.41 -52.69
C ASP A 431 25.45 -52.38 -53.67
N ILE A 432 26.54 -51.68 -53.31
CA ILE A 432 27.81 -51.74 -54.05
C ILE A 432 28.42 -53.15 -53.99
N HIS A 433 28.44 -53.80 -52.81
CA HIS A 433 28.95 -55.17 -52.65
C HIS A 433 28.20 -56.19 -53.52
N ASP A 434 26.87 -56.20 -53.44
CA ASP A 434 26.05 -57.21 -54.12
C ASP A 434 26.07 -57.03 -55.63
N SER A 435 26.10 -55.77 -56.11
CA SER A 435 25.93 -55.48 -57.53
C SER A 435 27.25 -55.33 -58.29
N LEU A 436 28.32 -54.85 -57.67
CA LEU A 436 29.63 -54.70 -58.31
C LEU A 436 30.45 -55.99 -58.17
N GLY A 437 30.48 -56.58 -56.97
CA GLY A 437 31.23 -57.81 -56.69
C GLY A 437 30.76 -58.99 -57.55
N ALA A 438 29.45 -59.16 -57.69
CA ALA A 438 28.87 -60.20 -58.54
C ALA A 438 29.22 -60.01 -60.03
N ARG A 439 29.14 -58.77 -60.55
CA ARG A 439 29.44 -58.47 -61.96
C ARG A 439 30.91 -58.66 -62.30
N VAL A 440 31.82 -58.24 -61.41
CA VAL A 440 33.26 -58.43 -61.62
C VAL A 440 33.62 -59.92 -61.54
N THR A 441 33.05 -60.66 -60.60
CA THR A 441 33.23 -62.13 -60.52
C THR A 441 32.73 -62.81 -61.79
N GLN A 442 31.59 -62.38 -62.32
CA GLN A 442 31.05 -62.87 -63.58
C GLN A 442 32.00 -62.59 -64.76
N ILE A 443 32.57 -61.38 -64.86
CA ILE A 443 33.57 -61.05 -65.89
C ILE A 443 34.80 -61.95 -65.75
N ALA A 444 35.36 -62.10 -64.55
CA ALA A 444 36.52 -62.95 -64.32
C ALA A 444 36.26 -64.41 -64.73
N MET A 445 35.08 -64.94 -64.41
CA MET A 445 34.69 -66.31 -64.71
C MET A 445 34.41 -66.51 -66.21
N GLN A 446 33.77 -65.54 -66.88
CA GLN A 446 33.57 -65.58 -68.33
C GLN A 446 34.90 -65.48 -69.09
N SER A 447 35.85 -64.68 -68.61
CA SER A 447 37.20 -64.61 -69.17
C SER A 447 37.99 -65.91 -68.98
N ASP A 448 37.94 -66.53 -67.79
CA ASP A 448 38.57 -67.84 -67.55
C ASP A 448 37.95 -68.95 -68.41
N LEU A 449 36.62 -68.98 -68.53
CA LEU A 449 35.91 -69.92 -69.41
C LEU A 449 36.28 -69.73 -70.89
N MET A 450 36.40 -68.48 -71.35
CA MET A 450 36.82 -68.18 -72.73
C MET A 450 38.25 -68.66 -72.98
N ARG A 451 39.18 -68.41 -72.04
CA ARG A 451 40.58 -68.86 -72.11
C ARG A 451 40.69 -70.38 -72.18
N ARG A 452 39.90 -71.11 -71.38
CA ARG A 452 39.88 -72.59 -71.43
C ARG A 452 39.28 -73.14 -72.73
N SER A 453 38.34 -72.41 -73.33
CA SER A 453 37.72 -72.80 -74.60
C SER A 453 38.67 -72.61 -75.79
N LEU A 454 39.59 -71.65 -75.71
CA LEU A 454 40.62 -71.39 -76.73
C LEU A 454 41.86 -72.29 -76.57
N GLY A 455 42.08 -72.86 -75.39
CA GLY A 455 43.21 -73.77 -75.09
C GLY A 455 43.08 -75.22 -75.56
N GLN A 456 42.12 -75.57 -76.43
CA GLN A 456 42.10 -76.92 -77.03
C GLN A 456 43.06 -76.99 -78.24
N PRO A 457 44.09 -77.86 -78.22
CA PRO A 457 44.91 -78.10 -79.40
C PRO A 457 44.08 -78.87 -80.44
N THR A 458 43.50 -78.17 -81.40
CA THR A 458 43.02 -78.80 -82.63
C THR A 458 44.21 -79.07 -83.54
N ALA A 459 44.42 -80.36 -83.85
CA ALA A 459 45.43 -80.82 -84.77
C ALA A 459 45.12 -80.36 -86.21
N ALA A 460 45.78 -79.31 -86.69
CA ALA A 460 46.24 -79.15 -88.07
C ALA A 460 46.89 -77.76 -88.23
N GLY A 461 48.13 -77.73 -88.73
CA GLY A 461 48.96 -76.54 -88.82
C GLY A 461 48.36 -75.38 -89.63
N THR A 462 48.21 -74.24 -88.96
CA THR A 462 48.38 -72.88 -89.52
C THR A 462 48.54 -71.94 -88.31
N PRO A 463 49.56 -71.05 -88.25
CA PRO A 463 49.68 -70.10 -87.15
C PRO A 463 48.67 -68.96 -87.36
N THR A 464 47.57 -68.97 -86.63
CA THR A 464 46.63 -67.84 -86.53
C THR A 464 47.01 -66.89 -85.38
N PRO A 465 46.54 -65.63 -85.40
CA PRO A 465 46.80 -64.62 -84.36
C PRO A 465 46.06 -64.96 -83.05
N ASN A 466 46.51 -66.02 -82.38
CA ASN A 466 45.99 -66.45 -81.08
C ASN A 466 46.75 -65.82 -79.91
N ASP A 467 48.02 -65.46 -80.10
CA ASP A 467 48.83 -64.87 -79.00
C ASP A 467 48.27 -63.52 -78.54
N GLN A 468 47.75 -62.68 -79.45
CA GLN A 468 47.14 -61.38 -79.09
C GLN A 468 45.78 -61.52 -78.39
N LEU A 469 44.99 -62.54 -78.75
CA LEU A 469 43.68 -62.76 -78.13
C LEU A 469 43.81 -63.39 -76.74
N ASP A 470 44.76 -64.31 -76.58
CA ASP A 470 45.10 -64.89 -75.27
C ASP A 470 45.70 -63.83 -74.34
N GLU A 471 46.54 -62.92 -74.86
CA GLU A 471 47.10 -61.82 -74.08
C GLU A 471 46.02 -60.81 -73.63
N GLN A 472 45.06 -60.47 -74.51
CA GLN A 472 43.91 -59.62 -74.15
C GLN A 472 42.97 -60.30 -73.15
N LEU A 473 42.73 -61.61 -73.25
CA LEU A 473 41.91 -62.35 -72.29
C LEU A 473 42.61 -62.50 -70.94
N ASP A 474 43.93 -62.69 -70.93
CA ASP A 474 44.74 -62.65 -69.72
C ASP A 474 44.70 -61.27 -69.07
N GLU A 475 44.75 -60.20 -69.85
CA GLU A 475 44.62 -58.84 -69.35
C GLU A 475 43.24 -58.58 -68.74
N ILE A 476 42.15 -59.03 -69.38
CA ILE A 476 40.79 -58.92 -68.83
C ILE A 476 40.65 -59.74 -67.55
N TYR A 477 41.18 -60.97 -67.52
CA TYR A 477 41.12 -61.81 -66.33
C TYR A 477 41.91 -61.20 -65.16
N ARG A 478 43.13 -60.71 -65.42
CA ARG A 478 43.95 -60.03 -64.40
C ARG A 478 43.28 -58.74 -63.93
N THR A 479 42.70 -57.97 -64.84
CA THR A 479 41.97 -56.72 -64.52
C THR A 479 40.73 -57.01 -63.68
N ALA A 480 39.93 -58.03 -64.03
CA ALA A 480 38.76 -58.43 -63.25
C ALA A 480 39.15 -58.93 -61.86
N ARG A 481 40.22 -59.73 -61.74
CA ARG A 481 40.71 -60.21 -60.44
C ARG A 481 41.30 -59.10 -59.57
N SER A 482 41.92 -58.10 -60.21
CA SER A 482 42.38 -56.87 -59.54
C SER A 482 41.18 -56.06 -59.02
N LEU A 483 40.13 -55.88 -59.85
CA LEU A 483 38.90 -55.19 -59.47
C LEU A 483 38.15 -55.87 -58.32
N THR A 484 38.06 -57.21 -58.29
CA THR A 484 37.45 -57.94 -57.17
C THR A 484 38.22 -57.65 -55.88
N ARG A 485 39.55 -57.71 -55.92
CA ARG A 485 40.39 -57.44 -54.75
C ARG A 485 40.28 -55.99 -54.26
N SER A 486 40.17 -55.03 -55.18
CA SER A 486 39.92 -53.62 -54.83
C SER A 486 38.53 -53.39 -54.24
N VAL A 487 37.50 -54.12 -54.69
CA VAL A 487 36.15 -54.09 -54.09
C VAL A 487 36.15 -54.69 -52.68
N ASP A 488 36.83 -55.83 -52.49
CA ASP A 488 36.97 -56.45 -51.16
C ASP A 488 37.72 -55.53 -50.19
N GLU A 489 38.70 -54.78 -50.68
CA GLU A 489 39.43 -53.77 -49.90
C GLU A 489 38.53 -52.60 -49.48
N ILE A 490 37.72 -52.06 -50.40
CA ILE A 490 36.75 -50.98 -50.09
C ILE A 490 35.71 -51.46 -49.07
N VAL A 491 35.22 -52.69 -49.21
CA VAL A 491 34.26 -53.29 -48.28
C VAL A 491 34.90 -53.52 -46.90
N TRP A 492 36.15 -53.99 -46.86
CA TRP A 492 36.88 -54.18 -45.61
C TRP A 492 37.15 -52.84 -44.90
N ALA A 493 37.54 -51.81 -45.66
CA ALA A 493 37.78 -50.46 -45.15
C ALA A 493 36.51 -49.73 -44.71
N VAL A 494 35.32 -50.08 -45.26
CA VAL A 494 34.05 -49.41 -44.92
C VAL A 494 33.27 -50.13 -43.81
N ASN A 495 33.57 -51.40 -43.51
CA ASN A 495 32.88 -52.16 -42.46
C ASN A 495 33.29 -51.69 -41.04
N PRO A 496 32.35 -51.16 -40.22
CA PRO A 496 32.64 -50.70 -38.85
C PRO A 496 33.17 -51.80 -37.92
N ALA A 497 32.90 -53.08 -38.22
CA ALA A 497 33.40 -54.20 -37.43
C ALA A 497 34.93 -54.41 -37.57
N ASN A 498 35.58 -53.73 -38.54
CA ASN A 498 37.02 -53.81 -38.80
C ASN A 498 37.77 -52.56 -38.35
N ASP A 499 37.13 -51.71 -37.56
CA ASP A 499 37.66 -50.41 -37.16
C ASP A 499 38.84 -50.48 -36.18
N THR A 500 39.05 -51.61 -35.51
CA THR A 500 40.13 -51.76 -34.52
C THR A 500 41.50 -51.96 -35.16
N ILE A 501 42.52 -51.30 -34.62
CA ILE A 501 43.92 -51.42 -35.05
C ILE A 501 44.43 -52.88 -35.05
N GLN A 502 44.01 -53.69 -34.07
CA GLN A 502 44.38 -55.10 -33.97
C GLN A 502 43.92 -55.92 -35.19
N ARG A 503 42.68 -55.70 -35.66
CA ARG A 503 42.16 -56.36 -36.86
C ARG A 503 42.90 -55.92 -38.12
N PHE A 504 43.31 -54.65 -38.19
CA PHE A 504 44.15 -54.15 -39.28
C PHE A 504 45.51 -54.84 -39.30
N PHE A 505 46.16 -55.01 -38.15
CA PHE A 505 47.46 -55.69 -38.03
C PHE A 505 47.37 -57.13 -38.53
N THR A 506 46.36 -57.88 -38.08
CA THR A 506 46.13 -59.26 -38.54
C THR A 506 45.86 -59.33 -40.05
N PHE A 507 45.05 -58.42 -40.59
CA PHE A 507 44.71 -58.40 -42.02
C PHE A 507 45.94 -58.14 -42.89
N VAL A 508 46.72 -57.11 -42.57
CA VAL A 508 47.89 -56.72 -43.38
C VAL A 508 49.00 -57.76 -43.28
N ALA A 509 49.25 -58.32 -42.10
CA ALA A 509 50.24 -59.40 -41.95
C ALA A 509 49.89 -60.60 -42.84
N HIS A 510 48.61 -60.97 -42.91
CA HIS A 510 48.15 -62.06 -43.79
C HIS A 510 48.30 -61.72 -45.28
N ASP A 511 47.97 -60.50 -45.69
CA ASP A 511 48.09 -60.04 -47.09
C ASP A 511 49.56 -60.04 -47.55
N VAL A 512 50.49 -59.58 -46.70
CA VAL A 512 51.94 -59.62 -46.98
C VAL A 512 52.44 -61.07 -47.07
N GLU A 513 51.97 -61.95 -46.17
CA GLU A 513 52.32 -63.37 -46.20
C GLU A 513 51.90 -64.06 -47.50
N GLU A 514 50.69 -63.77 -47.99
CA GLU A 514 50.19 -64.31 -49.26
C GLU A 514 51.02 -63.80 -50.45
N MET A 515 51.36 -62.50 -50.47
CA MET A 515 52.19 -61.90 -51.52
C MET A 515 53.61 -62.46 -51.54
N ALA A 516 54.25 -62.60 -50.37
CA ALA A 516 55.61 -63.14 -50.28
C ALA A 516 55.68 -64.61 -50.69
N ARG A 517 54.69 -65.42 -50.30
CA ARG A 517 54.60 -66.83 -50.68
C ARG A 517 54.44 -67.02 -52.18
N GLY A 518 53.66 -66.16 -52.84
CA GLY A 518 53.51 -66.17 -54.30
C GLY A 518 54.79 -65.79 -55.05
N GLY A 519 55.68 -65.02 -54.42
CA GLY A 519 56.95 -64.56 -54.98
C GLY A 519 58.19 -65.39 -54.62
N GLY A 520 58.07 -66.36 -53.71
CA GLY A 520 59.19 -67.19 -53.27
C GLY A 520 60.19 -66.49 -52.34
N LEU A 521 59.75 -65.47 -51.59
CA LEU A 521 60.59 -64.74 -50.62
C LEU A 521 60.53 -65.40 -49.23
N ASP A 522 61.65 -65.42 -48.50
CA ASP A 522 61.67 -65.74 -47.07
C ASP A 522 61.15 -64.53 -46.28
N LEU A 523 60.03 -64.69 -45.58
CA LEU A 523 59.32 -63.59 -44.91
C LEU A 523 59.56 -63.60 -43.40
N ARG A 524 60.00 -62.46 -42.87
CA ARG A 524 60.11 -62.19 -41.43
C ARG A 524 59.08 -61.15 -41.02
N ILE A 525 58.13 -61.52 -40.17
CA ILE A 525 57.08 -60.64 -39.65
C ILE A 525 57.37 -60.33 -38.17
N ASP A 526 57.42 -59.04 -37.82
CA ASP A 526 57.49 -58.55 -36.43
C ASP A 526 56.36 -57.55 -36.20
N VAL A 527 55.30 -57.99 -35.53
CA VAL A 527 54.07 -57.21 -35.30
C VAL A 527 53.76 -57.22 -33.82
N ASP A 528 53.40 -56.07 -33.25
CA ASP A 528 53.00 -55.99 -31.85
C ASP A 528 51.71 -56.83 -31.60
N ASP A 529 51.80 -57.87 -30.75
CA ASP A 529 50.66 -58.75 -30.40
C ASP A 529 49.62 -58.06 -29.47
N ASP A 530 50.09 -57.11 -28.66
CA ASP A 530 49.29 -56.37 -27.68
C ASP A 530 49.30 -54.87 -28.01
N VAL A 531 48.32 -54.47 -28.83
CA VAL A 531 48.12 -53.08 -29.25
C VAL A 531 46.91 -52.47 -28.55
N PRO A 532 46.95 -51.17 -28.18
CA PRO A 532 45.82 -50.51 -27.54
C PRO A 532 44.53 -50.61 -28.38
N GLU A 533 43.38 -50.75 -27.73
CA GLU A 533 42.07 -50.82 -28.39
C GLU A 533 41.72 -49.44 -29.00
N MET A 534 42.17 -49.23 -30.24
CA MET A 534 42.05 -47.96 -30.97
C MET A 534 41.30 -48.16 -32.28
N VAL A 535 40.48 -47.17 -32.62
CA VAL A 535 39.76 -47.11 -33.90
C VAL A 535 40.62 -46.40 -34.95
N LEU A 536 40.94 -47.11 -36.03
CA LEU A 536 41.62 -46.58 -37.20
C LEU A 536 40.56 -46.21 -38.25
N PRO A 537 40.43 -44.93 -38.67
CA PRO A 537 39.43 -44.51 -39.64
C PRO A 537 39.52 -45.28 -40.96
N SER A 538 38.39 -45.43 -41.65
CA SER A 538 38.28 -46.13 -42.94
C SER A 538 39.27 -45.63 -44.00
N SER A 539 39.48 -44.31 -44.08
CA SER A 539 40.47 -43.71 -44.97
C SER A 539 41.89 -44.14 -44.62
N ALA A 540 42.26 -44.07 -43.33
CA ALA A 540 43.59 -44.46 -42.86
C ALA A 540 43.89 -45.93 -43.16
N ARG A 541 42.91 -46.81 -42.93
CA ARG A 541 43.01 -48.23 -43.28
C ARG A 541 43.31 -48.46 -44.76
N HIS A 542 42.57 -47.80 -45.65
CA HIS A 542 42.73 -47.94 -47.09
C HIS A 542 44.12 -47.46 -47.57
N HIS A 543 44.53 -46.25 -47.18
CA HIS A 543 45.83 -45.71 -47.59
C HIS A 543 47.01 -46.57 -47.09
N LEU A 544 46.93 -47.10 -45.86
CA LEU A 544 47.98 -47.97 -45.32
C LEU A 544 48.06 -49.31 -46.05
N CYS A 545 46.93 -49.95 -46.40
CA CYS A 545 46.95 -51.18 -47.21
C CYS A 545 47.63 -50.97 -48.56
N LEU A 546 47.33 -49.85 -49.24
CA LEU A 546 47.96 -49.51 -50.51
C LEU A 546 49.46 -49.27 -50.37
N LEU A 547 49.90 -48.60 -49.30
CA LEU A 547 51.32 -48.39 -49.01
C LEU A 547 52.08 -49.71 -48.84
N VAL A 548 51.53 -50.65 -48.08
CA VAL A 548 52.12 -51.98 -47.87
C VAL A 548 52.26 -52.70 -49.21
N ARG A 549 51.16 -52.78 -49.97
CA ARG A 549 51.11 -53.52 -51.24
C ARG A 549 52.08 -52.96 -52.26
N GLU A 550 52.14 -51.64 -52.39
CA GLU A 550 53.08 -50.99 -53.30
C GLU A 550 54.52 -51.28 -52.91
N ALA A 551 54.86 -51.19 -51.62
CA ALA A 551 56.20 -51.52 -51.14
C ALA A 551 56.57 -52.99 -51.39
N VAL A 552 55.69 -53.96 -51.09
CA VAL A 552 55.94 -55.38 -51.35
C VAL A 552 55.98 -55.69 -52.85
N ALA A 553 55.13 -55.06 -53.66
CA ALA A 553 55.16 -55.19 -55.11
C ALA A 553 56.49 -54.68 -55.70
N ASN A 554 57.03 -53.59 -55.16
CA ASN A 554 58.34 -53.08 -55.54
C ASN A 554 59.46 -54.08 -55.23
N VAL A 555 59.41 -54.75 -54.07
CA VAL A 555 60.36 -55.84 -53.75
C VAL A 555 60.26 -56.96 -54.79
N LEU A 556 59.05 -57.46 -55.04
CA LEU A 556 58.82 -58.59 -55.95
C LEU A 556 59.22 -58.30 -57.40
N LYS A 557 58.95 -57.08 -57.89
CA LYS A 557 59.22 -56.72 -59.29
C LYS A 557 60.64 -56.23 -59.52
N HIS A 558 61.26 -55.59 -58.53
CA HIS A 558 62.46 -54.78 -58.78
C HIS A 558 63.66 -55.10 -57.89
N ALA A 559 63.49 -55.75 -56.73
CA ALA A 559 64.60 -55.93 -55.78
C ALA A 559 65.50 -57.13 -56.11
N GLN A 560 64.98 -58.20 -56.74
CA GLN A 560 65.67 -59.51 -56.81
C GLN A 560 66.15 -59.98 -55.41
N ALA A 561 65.32 -59.73 -54.39
CA ALA A 561 65.59 -60.09 -53.01
C ALA A 561 65.34 -61.58 -52.75
N THR A 562 65.98 -62.10 -51.72
CA THR A 562 65.71 -63.42 -51.14
C THR A 562 64.89 -63.33 -49.87
N THR A 563 65.05 -62.24 -49.10
CA THR A 563 64.42 -62.04 -47.81
C THR A 563 63.60 -60.75 -47.79
N LEU A 564 62.41 -60.82 -47.20
CA LEU A 564 61.55 -59.67 -46.92
C LEU A 564 61.31 -59.57 -45.41
N GLU A 565 61.55 -58.40 -44.83
CA GLU A 565 61.25 -58.09 -43.45
C GLU A 565 60.10 -57.09 -43.38
N PHE A 566 59.03 -57.46 -42.68
CA PHE A 566 57.87 -56.62 -42.44
C PHE A 566 57.69 -56.38 -40.94
N ARG A 567 57.76 -55.11 -40.52
CA ARG A 567 57.56 -54.71 -39.12
C ARG A 567 56.43 -53.72 -38.98
N LEU A 568 55.60 -53.92 -37.94
CA LEU A 568 54.48 -53.04 -37.64
C LEU A 568 54.35 -52.84 -36.13
N HIS A 569 54.62 -51.62 -35.67
CA HIS A 569 54.62 -51.28 -34.24
C HIS A 569 53.81 -50.02 -33.94
N VAL A 570 53.29 -49.94 -32.72
CA VAL A 570 52.70 -48.72 -32.18
C VAL A 570 53.63 -48.11 -31.15
N ARG A 571 54.23 -46.96 -31.47
CA ARG A 571 55.19 -46.25 -30.60
C ARG A 571 54.78 -44.80 -30.41
N ALA A 572 54.70 -44.34 -29.16
CA ALA A 572 54.41 -42.95 -28.80
C ALA A 572 53.19 -42.33 -29.52
N GLY A 573 52.12 -43.11 -29.74
CA GLY A 573 50.90 -42.64 -30.43
C GLY A 573 51.04 -42.54 -31.95
N ARG A 574 52.04 -43.19 -32.55
CA ARG A 574 52.23 -43.30 -33.99
C ARG A 574 52.30 -44.77 -34.40
N LEU A 575 51.76 -45.05 -35.59
CA LEU A 575 51.93 -46.33 -36.27
C LEU A 575 53.22 -46.26 -37.08
N GLU A 576 54.17 -47.12 -36.75
CA GLU A 576 55.44 -47.26 -37.46
C GLU A 576 55.44 -48.56 -38.24
N MET A 577 55.54 -48.44 -39.56
CA MET A 577 55.55 -49.54 -40.50
C MET A 577 56.88 -49.56 -41.24
N THR A 578 57.56 -50.71 -41.27
CA THR A 578 58.84 -50.88 -41.96
C THR A 578 58.78 -52.08 -42.88
N ILE A 579 59.19 -51.89 -44.13
CA ILE A 579 59.36 -52.96 -45.12
C ILE A 579 60.80 -52.90 -45.61
N ALA A 580 61.56 -53.98 -45.46
CA ALA A 580 62.96 -54.04 -45.86
C ALA A 580 63.26 -55.31 -46.67
N ASP A 581 64.08 -55.17 -47.71
CA ASP A 581 64.57 -56.28 -48.55
C ASP A 581 66.09 -56.37 -48.55
N ASP A 582 66.64 -57.52 -48.95
CA ASP A 582 68.08 -57.77 -49.09
C ASP A 582 68.57 -57.74 -50.55
N GLY A 583 67.79 -57.15 -51.45
CA GLY A 583 68.01 -57.17 -52.89
C GLY A 583 69.10 -56.22 -53.40
N ARG A 584 69.07 -55.93 -54.70
CA ARG A 584 70.09 -55.12 -55.38
C ARG A 584 70.14 -53.65 -54.95
N GLY A 585 69.15 -53.17 -54.20
CA GLY A 585 69.02 -51.77 -53.81
C GLY A 585 68.76 -50.81 -54.99
N LEU A 586 68.54 -49.53 -54.66
CA LEU A 586 68.34 -48.43 -55.59
C LEU A 586 69.70 -47.73 -55.86
N GLY A 587 69.90 -47.22 -57.07
CA GLY A 587 71.11 -46.49 -57.45
C GLY A 587 71.27 -45.15 -56.70
N SER A 588 72.43 -44.50 -56.85
CA SER A 588 72.70 -43.20 -56.24
C SER A 588 72.02 -42.05 -57.00
N GLY A 589 70.88 -41.58 -56.47
CA GLY A 589 70.09 -40.43 -56.96
C GLY A 589 68.96 -40.09 -55.96
N PRO A 590 68.23 -38.97 -56.13
CA PRO A 590 67.07 -38.67 -55.30
C PRO A 590 65.99 -39.75 -55.50
N PHE A 591 65.54 -40.37 -54.40
CA PHE A 591 64.56 -41.47 -54.44
C PHE A 591 63.12 -41.02 -54.79
N PHE A 592 62.87 -39.71 -54.83
CA PHE A 592 61.56 -39.13 -55.13
C PHE A 592 61.71 -38.21 -56.36
N GLY A 593 61.02 -38.53 -57.46
CA GLY A 593 61.07 -37.80 -58.74
C GLY A 593 60.31 -38.53 -59.87
N ASP A 594 60.16 -37.87 -61.03
CA ASP A 594 59.31 -38.31 -62.15
C ASP A 594 59.66 -39.69 -62.77
N GLU A 595 60.86 -40.23 -62.51
CA GLU A 595 61.26 -41.57 -62.97
C GLU A 595 60.77 -42.73 -62.08
N HIS A 596 60.21 -42.45 -60.89
CA HIS A 596 59.80 -43.47 -59.90
C HIS A 596 58.37 -43.26 -59.40
N ASP A 597 57.39 -43.50 -60.28
CA ASP A 597 55.95 -43.28 -60.03
C ASP A 597 55.44 -43.99 -58.74
N GLY A 598 55.96 -45.17 -58.41
CA GLY A 598 55.57 -45.93 -57.20
C GLY A 598 55.97 -45.24 -55.88
N LEU A 599 57.18 -44.67 -55.79
CA LEU A 599 57.68 -44.03 -54.57
C LEU A 599 57.02 -42.66 -54.31
N ALA A 600 56.74 -41.91 -55.38
CA ALA A 600 56.00 -40.65 -55.31
C ALA A 600 54.55 -40.87 -54.83
N ASN A 601 53.89 -41.92 -55.33
CA ASN A 601 52.55 -42.30 -54.87
C ASN A 601 52.54 -42.73 -53.39
N MET A 602 53.57 -43.45 -52.93
CA MET A 602 53.69 -43.77 -51.50
C MET A 602 53.94 -42.53 -50.64
N GLN A 603 54.71 -41.55 -51.13
CA GLN A 603 54.91 -40.29 -50.42
C GLN A 603 53.60 -39.49 -50.27
N SER A 604 52.87 -39.27 -51.36
CA SER A 604 51.59 -38.55 -51.32
C SER A 604 50.59 -39.22 -50.36
N ARG A 605 50.53 -40.55 -50.33
CA ARG A 605 49.64 -41.29 -49.42
C ARG A 605 50.06 -41.19 -47.95
N ALA A 606 51.35 -41.14 -47.67
CA ALA A 606 51.83 -40.91 -46.30
C ALA A 606 51.48 -39.48 -45.84
N GLU A 607 51.60 -38.49 -46.71
CA GLU A 607 51.24 -37.09 -46.45
C GLU A 607 49.73 -36.91 -46.24
N ASP A 608 48.88 -37.58 -47.03
CA ASP A 608 47.41 -37.58 -46.85
C ASP A 608 46.98 -38.07 -45.47
N LEU A 609 47.79 -38.94 -44.84
CA LEU A 609 47.57 -39.44 -43.49
C LEU A 609 48.22 -38.57 -42.40
N GLY A 610 48.82 -37.42 -42.77
CA GLY A 610 49.62 -36.58 -41.86
C GLY A 610 50.89 -37.28 -41.36
N GLY A 611 51.35 -38.31 -42.07
CA GLY A 611 52.53 -39.11 -41.75
C GLY A 611 53.77 -38.71 -42.55
N THR A 612 54.85 -39.44 -42.30
CA THR A 612 56.13 -39.26 -42.98
C THR A 612 56.61 -40.59 -43.55
N ILE A 613 57.18 -40.58 -44.75
CA ILE A 613 57.85 -41.72 -45.36
C ILE A 613 59.36 -41.45 -45.42
N THR A 614 60.18 -42.47 -45.21
CA THR A 614 61.63 -42.42 -45.37
C THR A 614 62.09 -43.67 -46.10
N VAL A 615 62.89 -43.48 -47.14
CA VAL A 615 63.43 -44.58 -47.95
C VAL A 615 64.95 -44.54 -47.82
N SER A 616 65.55 -45.65 -47.40
CA SER A 616 66.99 -45.84 -47.32
C SER A 616 67.38 -47.03 -48.17
N SER A 617 68.27 -46.83 -49.13
CA SER A 617 68.71 -47.88 -50.05
C SER A 617 70.16 -47.65 -50.46
N ALA A 618 70.90 -48.73 -50.71
CA ALA A 618 72.24 -48.67 -51.27
C ALA A 618 72.48 -49.86 -52.21
N ALA A 619 73.25 -49.63 -53.27
CA ALA A 619 73.57 -50.66 -54.26
C ALA A 619 74.15 -51.92 -53.58
N GLY A 620 73.50 -53.06 -53.79
CA GLY A 620 73.85 -54.36 -53.22
C GLY A 620 73.52 -54.55 -51.73
N ARG A 621 72.76 -53.65 -51.10
CA ARG A 621 72.36 -53.73 -49.68
C ARG A 621 70.84 -53.65 -49.45
N GLY A 622 70.06 -53.87 -50.51
CA GLY A 622 68.59 -53.83 -50.45
C GLY A 622 67.98 -52.44 -50.24
N THR A 623 66.67 -52.41 -50.07
CA THR A 623 65.88 -51.19 -49.83
C THR A 623 65.08 -51.32 -48.55
N GLN A 624 65.01 -50.24 -47.77
CA GLN A 624 64.15 -50.14 -46.60
C GLN A 624 63.23 -48.92 -46.74
N VAL A 625 61.92 -49.17 -46.61
CA VAL A 625 60.85 -48.17 -46.61
C VAL A 625 60.26 -48.12 -45.21
N GLN A 626 60.31 -46.94 -44.58
CA GLN A 626 59.74 -46.69 -43.26
C GLN A 626 58.64 -45.63 -43.36
N VAL A 627 57.45 -45.95 -42.85
CA VAL A 627 56.28 -45.07 -42.82
C VAL A 627 55.88 -44.84 -41.36
N SER A 628 55.65 -43.59 -40.98
CA SER A 628 55.25 -43.20 -39.62
C SER A 628 54.03 -42.28 -39.65
N VAL A 629 52.87 -42.82 -39.27
CA VAL A 629 51.57 -42.14 -39.33
C VAL A 629 51.06 -41.85 -37.91
N PRO A 630 50.56 -40.63 -37.63
CA PRO A 630 49.95 -40.32 -36.34
C PRO A 630 48.67 -41.15 -36.13
N LEU A 631 48.55 -41.80 -34.97
CA LEU A 631 47.30 -42.44 -34.58
C LEU A 631 46.42 -41.44 -33.85
N PRO A 632 45.10 -41.37 -34.13
CA PRO A 632 44.19 -40.51 -33.40
C PRO A 632 44.15 -40.95 -31.94
N VAL A 633 44.60 -40.09 -31.02
CA VAL A 633 44.55 -40.37 -29.59
C VAL A 633 43.08 -40.51 -29.19
N ALA A 634 42.68 -41.70 -28.73
CA ALA A 634 41.35 -41.90 -28.19
C ALA A 634 41.18 -40.97 -26.97
N GLY A 635 40.24 -40.04 -27.07
CA GLY A 635 39.73 -39.27 -25.93
C GLY A 635 38.97 -40.18 -24.98
N VAL A 636 39.71 -41.00 -24.23
CA VAL A 636 39.20 -41.61 -23.00
C VAL A 636 39.36 -40.53 -21.93
N THR A 637 38.23 -39.95 -21.53
CA THR A 637 38.09 -39.25 -20.26
C THR A 637 38.53 -40.19 -19.13
N ALA A 638 39.78 -40.06 -18.69
CA ALA A 638 40.27 -40.74 -17.51
C ALA A 638 39.54 -40.19 -16.27
N ALA A 639 38.59 -40.95 -15.75
CA ALA A 639 38.27 -40.89 -14.33
C ALA A 639 39.50 -41.42 -13.55
N PRO A 640 39.84 -40.86 -12.38
CA PRO A 640 41.10 -41.17 -11.72
C PRO A 640 41.07 -42.60 -11.14
N VAL A 641 42.00 -43.44 -11.58
CA VAL A 641 42.27 -44.74 -10.96
C VAL A 641 43.24 -44.55 -9.79
N LYS A 642 42.84 -45.09 -8.64
CA LYS A 642 43.68 -45.24 -7.43
C LYS A 642 44.74 -46.33 -7.66
N GLY A 643 45.99 -46.01 -7.32
CA GLY A 643 46.97 -46.92 -6.69
C GLY A 643 47.69 -47.95 -7.58
N PRO A 644 49.00 -48.20 -7.34
CA PRO A 644 49.83 -49.01 -8.22
C PRO A 644 49.76 -50.51 -7.89
N VAL A 645 49.87 -51.36 -8.91
CA VAL A 645 50.23 -52.79 -8.78
C VAL A 645 51.35 -53.13 -9.76
N ALA A 646 52.25 -53.98 -9.28
CA ALA A 646 53.63 -54.19 -9.71
C ALA A 646 53.84 -54.90 -11.06
N ALA A 647 55.07 -54.74 -11.56
CA ALA A 647 55.65 -55.34 -12.75
C ALA A 647 55.79 -56.88 -12.67
N GLY A 648 55.68 -57.55 -13.82
CA GLY A 648 55.96 -58.98 -13.97
C GLY A 648 56.12 -59.40 -15.44
N ASP A 649 57.39 -59.57 -15.82
CA ASP A 649 58.00 -60.47 -16.82
C ASP A 649 57.49 -60.65 -18.27
N ARG A 650 58.46 -60.41 -19.18
CA ARG A 650 58.46 -60.72 -20.62
C ARG A 650 58.67 -62.21 -20.83
N CYS A 651 57.88 -62.82 -21.72
CA CYS A 651 58.16 -64.16 -22.26
C CYS A 651 58.52 -64.05 -23.74
N ARG A 652 59.78 -64.31 -24.10
CA ARG A 652 60.25 -64.51 -25.48
C ARG A 652 59.88 -65.92 -25.94
N ARG A 653 59.29 -66.08 -27.13
CA ARG A 653 59.28 -67.36 -27.86
C ARG A 653 59.96 -67.22 -29.21
N THR A 654 61.07 -67.91 -29.34
CA THR A 654 61.72 -68.31 -30.59
C THR A 654 61.17 -69.68 -30.98
N ILE A 655 60.79 -69.86 -32.25
CA ILE A 655 60.55 -71.16 -32.90
C ILE A 655 61.17 -70.98 -34.29
N GLY A 656 62.11 -71.78 -34.79
CA GLY A 656 62.36 -73.20 -34.56
C GLY A 656 62.00 -73.92 -35.84
#